data_AF-A0AAU9M7H5-F1
#
_entry.id   AF-A0AAU9M7H5-F1
#
_cell.length_a   1.000
_cell.length_b   1.000
_cell.length_c   1.000
_cell.angle_alpha   90.00
_cell.angle_beta   90.00
_cell.angle_gamma   90.00
#
_symmetry.space_group_name_H-M   'P 1'
#
loop_
_entity.id
_entity.type
_entity.pdbx_description
1 polymer ?
#
loop_
_entity_poly.entity_id
_entity_poly.type
_entity_poly.pdbx_seq_one_letter_code
_entity_poly.pdbx_strand_id
1 'polypeptide(L)'
;MMETERLHYIRRQQHVLRCESYENLRNQKAQGTTNISNVGQRVILPSSFTGGARYMLQNYLDAMSLCKWFGYPDFFITFMCNPKWREIKRFLKDTSLQPEDRPDILCRLFKIKLDAFIKDLRENKIFGTVQAYVYTIEFQKRGLPHSHICLFMHSDIKLPIVEFIDPIISAEIPDKIEDPELYSLVNEFMIHGPCGAENINCPCMVDKKCSKNFPKQFCDHSSVDGNGFPLYRRRNDGHFVEKSGVKLDNRNVVPYNKYILKRYQAHINVEWCNQGSSIKYPSVIRLPFHLPNQQQIVYGEDDDIDDVLDKPSVAASKFTSWMECNAIDSEARKLTYAEFPTKFVWILNGRFWKRRKVGKAIGRIHSVSPKLGEAYFLRILLNKVKGPTSFDEILTVNGQRHSSFRDACYALGLLDDDKEYIDAIKEASHSGSGFYLRFLFATLLMCNSMSKLEVVWENTWEYLADGILYNQRQRFKSAELSLGVDELKNLTLFEIEQILLRNNSTLKNFKNMSYPDVESVSSSNNRLITEELDYDIPVLKNDYGRDPFVYYDWTISYITASPLGVKQQVIAIDGQFPGPILEGTTNWNVVVNVKNDLDEPVLLTWNGIQHRRNSWQDGVLGTNCPIPAGWNWTYEFQVKDQIGSFFYFPSTNFQRAAGGYGGITINNRDVIPVPFGAPDGDITLVIGDWFIKSHKDLRKDIEKGVDLGSPDGILFNGLGPYRYDSSIVPDGIAYQVINVEPGKTYRFRVHNVGTSTSLNLRIQNHNLLLVETEGSYTVQQNYSNMDIHVGQSYSFLVTMDQPASNDYYIVASPRFVNSTKASGVAILHYSNSQAPASGPLPDLPNESDPSFSMTQARSIRMNVSAGAARPNPQGSFKYGEITVTDVFLLLNKPPEIIDGKRRTTLNGISFFVPSTPLKLAQQYNVLGIYKLDFPNRPMNRPSIIDTSVINGTFKGFIEIILQNNDSTVQSYHLDGYAFFVVGMDYGVWTENSRNVYNKWDGVARSTTQVFPGAWTAILVYLDNAGLWNLRAQNLDSWYLGQEVYLSVVNPEVTEKTELSLPENTIFCGVLSSLQKDQAQRVKFSSAPSVPTLITRIFIALIITFVGISVR
;
A
#
# COMPACT_ATOMS: atom_id res chain seq x y z
N MET A 1 22.43 -8.87 14.30
CA MET A 1 21.19 -9.53 14.80
C MET A 1 21.29 -11.03 14.52
N MET A 2 20.98 -11.93 15.46
CA MET A 2 21.13 -13.39 15.24
C MET A 2 20.36 -13.92 14.02
N GLU A 3 19.20 -13.34 13.69
CA GLU A 3 18.42 -13.77 12.51
C GLU A 3 19.06 -13.29 11.19
N THR A 4 19.72 -12.13 11.18
CA THR A 4 20.55 -11.67 10.05
C THR A 4 21.72 -12.61 9.81
N GLU A 5 22.37 -13.08 10.88
CA GLU A 5 23.47 -14.06 10.79
C GLU A 5 22.99 -15.43 10.29
N ARG A 6 21.81 -15.89 10.73
CA ARG A 6 21.19 -17.14 10.22
C ARG A 6 20.85 -17.07 8.74
N LEU A 7 20.32 -15.94 8.28
CA LEU A 7 20.04 -15.73 6.87
C LEU A 7 21.32 -15.61 6.04
N HIS A 8 22.36 -14.94 6.58
CA HIS A 8 23.68 -14.90 5.96
C HIS A 8 24.31 -16.27 5.83
N TYR A 9 24.17 -17.13 6.84
CA TYR A 9 24.63 -18.52 6.78
C TYR A 9 23.92 -19.29 5.66
N ILE A 10 22.58 -19.26 5.61
CA ILE A 10 21.81 -19.95 4.55
C ILE A 10 22.18 -19.41 3.16
N ARG A 11 22.35 -18.09 3.01
CA ARG A 11 22.73 -17.46 1.74
C ARG A 11 24.13 -17.86 1.27
N ARG A 12 25.08 -18.04 2.18
CA ARG A 12 26.49 -18.38 1.85
C ARG A 12 26.74 -19.87 1.70
N GLN A 13 25.81 -20.73 2.14
CA GLN A 13 25.96 -22.19 2.17
C GLN A 13 25.09 -22.91 1.12
N GLN A 14 24.69 -22.24 0.04
CA GLN A 14 23.84 -22.87 -1.00
C GLN A 14 24.55 -23.99 -1.79
N HIS A 15 25.88 -23.98 -1.86
CA HIS A 15 26.68 -25.04 -2.50
C HIS A 15 26.55 -26.41 -1.81
N VAL A 16 26.12 -26.45 -0.54
CA VAL A 16 25.87 -27.70 0.23
C VAL A 16 24.37 -28.02 0.41
N LEU A 17 23.46 -27.29 -0.24
CA LEU A 17 22.00 -27.38 -0.03
C LEU A 17 21.23 -27.55 -1.35
N ARG A 18 21.47 -28.66 -2.08
CA ARG A 18 20.71 -29.05 -3.29
C ARG A 18 19.66 -30.10 -2.97
N CYS A 19 18.59 -30.19 -3.76
CA CYS A 19 17.52 -31.17 -3.55
C CYS A 19 16.96 -31.72 -4.87
N GLU A 20 16.78 -33.04 -4.96
CA GLU A 20 16.21 -33.74 -6.11
C GLU A 20 15.53 -35.06 -5.67
N SER A 21 14.65 -35.63 -6.51
CA SER A 21 14.03 -36.94 -6.31
C SER A 21 15.00 -38.12 -6.54
N TYR A 22 14.84 -39.18 -5.74
CA TYR A 22 15.64 -40.41 -5.85
C TYR A 22 15.58 -41.06 -7.23
N GLU A 23 14.38 -41.20 -7.80
CA GLU A 23 14.19 -41.77 -9.13
C GLU A 23 14.95 -41.00 -10.22
N ASN A 24 14.92 -39.66 -10.17
CA ASN A 24 15.63 -38.85 -11.15
C ASN A 24 17.16 -39.01 -11.02
N LEU A 25 17.69 -39.02 -9.79
CA LEU A 25 19.11 -39.28 -9.55
C LEU A 25 19.53 -40.68 -10.03
N ARG A 26 18.69 -41.71 -9.81
CA ARG A 26 18.95 -43.06 -10.33
C ARG A 26 18.92 -43.12 -11.86
N ASN A 27 18.01 -42.39 -12.50
CA ASN A 27 17.92 -42.31 -13.95
C ASN A 27 19.13 -41.58 -14.55
N GLN A 28 19.60 -40.49 -13.91
CA GLN A 28 20.84 -39.81 -14.29
C GLN A 28 22.05 -40.74 -14.20
N LYS A 29 22.17 -41.53 -13.12
CA LYS A 29 23.19 -42.57 -13.00
C LYS A 29 23.10 -43.61 -14.13
N ALA A 30 21.90 -44.11 -14.42
CA ALA A 30 21.67 -45.09 -15.48
C ALA A 30 22.00 -44.54 -16.89
N GLN A 31 21.95 -43.22 -17.07
CA GLN A 31 22.36 -42.52 -18.29
C GLN A 31 23.86 -42.22 -18.36
N GLY A 32 24.65 -42.63 -17.36
CA GLY A 32 26.10 -42.45 -17.31
C GLY A 32 26.55 -41.10 -16.72
N THR A 33 25.65 -40.32 -16.12
CA THR A 33 25.98 -39.03 -15.49
C THR A 33 26.69 -39.27 -14.15
N THR A 34 27.97 -38.87 -14.06
CA THR A 34 28.77 -38.91 -12.83
C THR A 34 28.82 -37.56 -12.09
N ASN A 35 28.57 -36.45 -12.79
CA ASN A 35 28.58 -35.11 -12.21
C ASN A 35 27.15 -34.59 -11.98
N ILE A 36 26.77 -34.42 -10.71
CA ILE A 36 25.44 -33.96 -10.29
C ILE A 36 25.38 -32.47 -9.88
N SER A 37 26.46 -31.70 -10.07
CA SER A 37 26.54 -30.27 -9.73
C SER A 37 25.48 -29.39 -10.40
N ASN A 38 24.91 -29.82 -11.53
CA ASN A 38 23.87 -29.09 -12.26
C ASN A 38 22.46 -29.66 -12.11
N VAL A 39 22.29 -30.76 -11.36
CA VAL A 39 21.04 -31.50 -11.20
C VAL A 39 20.25 -30.95 -10.00
N GLY A 40 18.92 -30.93 -10.09
CA GLY A 40 18.04 -30.51 -8.99
C GLY A 40 17.94 -29.01 -8.71
N GLN A 41 17.25 -28.68 -7.61
CA GLN A 41 17.00 -27.30 -7.20
C GLN A 41 18.24 -26.68 -6.53
N ARG A 42 18.77 -25.59 -7.12
CA ARG A 42 20.05 -24.95 -6.71
C ARG A 42 19.95 -23.98 -5.54
N VAL A 43 18.76 -23.41 -5.30
CA VAL A 43 18.55 -22.44 -4.22
C VAL A 43 17.40 -22.90 -3.33
N ILE A 44 17.71 -23.17 -2.06
CA ILE A 44 16.77 -23.71 -1.08
C ILE A 44 16.78 -22.82 0.17
N LEU A 45 15.61 -22.24 0.47
CA LEU A 45 15.32 -21.62 1.76
C LEU A 45 14.46 -22.61 2.59
N PRO A 46 15.03 -23.26 3.61
CA PRO A 46 14.33 -24.29 4.35
C PRO A 46 13.21 -23.70 5.22
N SER A 47 12.13 -24.47 5.44
CA SER A 47 11.04 -24.08 6.34
C SER A 47 11.46 -23.96 7.82
N SER A 48 12.72 -24.29 8.15
CA SER A 48 13.35 -24.08 9.46
C SER A 48 13.87 -22.66 9.65
N PHE A 49 13.87 -21.80 8.62
CA PHE A 49 14.23 -20.39 8.76
C PHE A 49 13.15 -19.62 9.53
N THR A 50 13.38 -19.42 10.83
CA THR A 50 12.51 -18.66 11.74
C THR A 50 12.19 -17.28 11.17
N GLY A 51 10.90 -16.93 11.09
CA GLY A 51 10.42 -15.65 10.58
C GLY A 51 10.14 -15.59 9.07
N GLY A 52 10.52 -16.58 8.28
CA GLY A 52 10.19 -16.62 6.84
C GLY A 52 8.72 -16.95 6.54
N ALA A 53 8.20 -16.58 5.36
CA ALA A 53 6.80 -16.83 4.97
C ALA A 53 6.40 -18.32 5.06
N ARG A 54 7.27 -19.22 4.60
CA ARG A 54 7.06 -20.68 4.72
C ARG A 54 7.12 -21.15 6.18
N TYR A 55 7.98 -20.57 7.00
CA TYR A 55 8.03 -20.85 8.44
C TYR A 55 6.70 -20.44 9.08
N MET A 56 6.26 -19.18 8.89
CA MET A 56 5.03 -18.62 9.45
C MET A 56 3.77 -19.39 9.03
N LEU A 57 3.68 -19.81 7.76
CA LEU A 57 2.57 -20.63 7.26
C LEU A 57 2.52 -22.01 7.93
N GLN A 58 3.67 -22.68 8.07
CA GLN A 58 3.72 -24.00 8.74
C GLN A 58 3.28 -23.90 10.20
N ASN A 59 3.74 -22.84 10.83
CA ASN A 59 3.43 -22.44 12.18
C ASN A 59 1.91 -22.20 12.38
N TYR A 60 1.26 -21.47 11.46
CA TYR A 60 -0.19 -21.29 11.44
C TYR A 60 -0.95 -22.63 11.30
N LEU A 61 -0.52 -23.49 10.37
CA LEU A 61 -1.13 -24.81 10.17
C LEU A 61 -0.97 -25.75 11.38
N ASP A 62 0.17 -25.67 12.08
CA ASP A 62 0.40 -26.43 13.33
C ASP A 62 -0.57 -25.95 14.44
N ALA A 63 -0.80 -24.64 14.56
CA ALA A 63 -1.75 -24.06 15.51
C ALA A 63 -3.19 -24.54 15.25
N MET A 64 -3.67 -24.47 14.00
CA MET A 64 -5.01 -24.92 13.63
C MET A 64 -5.23 -26.43 13.88
N SER A 65 -4.17 -27.24 13.73
CA SER A 65 -4.23 -28.67 13.98
C SER A 65 -4.46 -29.00 15.47
N LEU A 66 -3.91 -28.21 16.40
CA LEU A 66 -4.25 -28.36 17.82
C LEU A 66 -5.68 -27.95 18.12
N CYS A 67 -6.16 -26.86 17.54
CA CYS A 67 -7.54 -26.42 17.75
C CYS A 67 -8.52 -27.50 17.35
N LYS A 68 -8.25 -28.15 16.21
CA LYS A 68 -9.03 -29.28 15.73
C LYS A 68 -9.00 -30.47 16.71
N TRP A 69 -7.87 -30.72 17.37
CA TRP A 69 -7.70 -31.90 18.23
C TRP A 69 -8.14 -31.69 19.68
N PHE A 70 -7.89 -30.49 20.22
CA PHE A 70 -8.09 -30.15 21.63
C PHE A 70 -9.17 -29.09 21.85
N GLY A 71 -9.77 -28.50 20.82
CA GLY A 71 -10.69 -27.35 20.96
C GLY A 71 -9.96 -26.02 21.13
N TYR A 72 -10.65 -24.98 21.58
CA TYR A 72 -10.04 -23.67 21.86
C TYR A 72 -9.19 -23.69 23.14
N PRO A 73 -8.20 -22.78 23.29
CA PRO A 73 -7.41 -22.68 24.52
C PRO A 73 -8.25 -22.13 25.68
N ASP A 74 -7.94 -22.57 26.90
CA ASP A 74 -8.68 -22.24 28.12
C ASP A 74 -8.03 -21.09 28.91
N PHE A 75 -6.69 -21.01 28.92
CA PHE A 75 -5.96 -19.91 29.57
C PHE A 75 -5.13 -19.13 28.55
N PHE A 76 -5.11 -17.80 28.73
CA PHE A 76 -4.17 -16.89 28.07
C PHE A 76 -3.28 -16.24 29.12
N ILE A 77 -1.97 -16.44 29.00
CA ILE A 77 -0.98 -16.00 29.97
C ILE A 77 0.05 -15.13 29.26
N THR A 78 0.36 -13.98 29.83
CA THR A 78 1.53 -13.20 29.38
C THR A 78 2.62 -13.27 30.44
N PHE A 79 3.89 -13.42 30.05
CA PHE A 79 5.03 -13.43 30.97
C PHE A 79 6.14 -12.54 30.43
N MET A 80 6.41 -11.43 31.12
CA MET A 80 7.43 -10.45 30.78
C MET A 80 8.75 -10.68 31.53
N CYS A 81 9.89 -10.50 30.85
CA CYS A 81 11.20 -10.52 31.49
C CYS A 81 11.30 -9.45 32.59
N ASN A 82 11.80 -9.82 33.77
CA ASN A 82 12.07 -8.88 34.85
C ASN A 82 13.58 -8.53 34.90
N PRO A 83 13.98 -7.29 34.56
CA PRO A 83 15.38 -6.88 34.61
C PRO A 83 15.94 -6.84 36.06
N LYS A 84 15.07 -6.84 37.08
CA LYS A 84 15.45 -6.79 38.50
C LYS A 84 15.73 -8.15 39.13
N TRP A 85 15.69 -9.24 38.36
CA TRP A 85 16.01 -10.57 38.89
C TRP A 85 17.41 -10.59 39.54
N ARG A 86 17.53 -11.30 40.68
CA ARG A 86 18.76 -11.34 41.48
C ARG A 86 19.98 -11.79 40.69
N GLU A 87 19.78 -12.66 39.70
CA GLU A 87 20.84 -13.18 38.84
C GLU A 87 21.43 -12.07 37.95
N ILE A 88 20.60 -11.15 37.45
CA ILE A 88 21.01 -9.98 36.65
C ILE A 88 21.71 -8.97 37.55
N LYS A 89 21.08 -8.60 38.68
CA LYS A 89 21.66 -7.67 39.66
C LYS A 89 23.02 -8.13 40.15
N ARG A 90 23.18 -9.45 40.40
CA ARG A 90 24.46 -10.04 40.80
C ARG A 90 25.50 -9.97 39.68
N PHE A 91 25.11 -10.22 38.44
CA PHE A 91 26.02 -10.14 37.30
C PHE A 91 26.52 -8.71 37.04
N LEU A 92 25.66 -7.71 37.25
CA LEU A 92 25.98 -6.30 37.00
C LEU A 92 26.55 -5.55 38.21
N LYS A 93 26.65 -6.22 39.38
CA LYS A 93 26.96 -5.60 40.68
C LYS A 93 28.21 -4.71 40.66
N ASP A 94 29.25 -5.13 39.94
CA ASP A 94 30.55 -4.46 39.88
C ASP A 94 30.77 -3.76 38.53
N THR A 95 29.68 -3.41 37.83
CA THR A 95 29.72 -2.76 36.50
C THR A 95 28.89 -1.49 36.49
N SER A 96 29.18 -0.57 35.56
CA SER A 96 28.34 0.61 35.30
C SER A 96 27.20 0.34 34.32
N LEU A 97 27.06 -0.91 33.85
CA LEU A 97 26.10 -1.30 32.81
C LEU A 97 24.71 -1.48 33.39
N GLN A 98 23.70 -1.06 32.63
CA GLN A 98 22.30 -1.34 32.92
C GLN A 98 21.91 -2.72 32.36
N PRO A 99 20.85 -3.37 32.90
CA PRO A 99 20.33 -4.62 32.36
C PRO A 99 20.09 -4.60 30.85
N GLU A 100 19.59 -3.48 30.33
CA GLU A 100 19.27 -3.26 28.92
C GLU A 100 20.51 -3.30 28.01
N ASP A 101 21.70 -3.00 28.55
CA ASP A 101 22.97 -3.05 27.82
C ASP A 101 23.44 -4.49 27.56
N ARG A 102 22.84 -5.48 28.23
CA ARG A 102 23.16 -6.91 28.11
C ARG A 102 21.95 -7.75 27.68
N PRO A 103 21.43 -7.52 26.45
CA PRO A 103 20.28 -8.25 25.94
C PRO A 103 20.54 -9.75 25.80
N ASP A 104 21.80 -10.17 25.63
CA ASP A 104 22.21 -11.57 25.60
C ASP A 104 21.91 -12.29 26.92
N ILE A 105 22.16 -11.64 28.06
CA ILE A 105 21.93 -12.19 29.40
C ILE A 105 20.44 -12.17 29.72
N LEU A 106 19.76 -11.06 29.42
CA LEU A 106 18.31 -10.93 29.59
C LEU A 106 17.57 -12.03 28.82
N CYS A 107 17.92 -12.26 27.55
CA CYS A 107 17.29 -13.30 26.73
C CYS A 107 17.55 -14.71 27.27
N ARG A 108 18.79 -15.00 27.70
CA ARG A 108 19.15 -16.32 28.26
C ARG A 108 18.40 -16.60 29.56
N LEU A 109 18.41 -15.65 30.48
CA LEU A 109 17.76 -15.82 31.79
C LEU A 109 16.24 -15.88 31.66
N PHE A 110 15.66 -15.05 30.79
CA PHE A 110 14.25 -15.13 30.43
C PHE A 110 13.89 -16.52 29.90
N LYS A 111 14.68 -17.06 28.96
CA LYS A 111 14.42 -18.39 28.40
C LYS A 111 14.49 -19.49 29.46
N ILE A 112 15.48 -19.45 30.36
CA ILE A 112 15.60 -20.40 31.48
C ILE A 112 14.36 -20.36 32.38
N LYS A 113 13.92 -19.15 32.75
CA LYS A 113 12.74 -18.98 33.62
C LYS A 113 11.43 -19.31 32.90
N LEU A 114 11.32 -19.03 31.60
CA LEU A 114 10.20 -19.46 30.77
C LEU A 114 10.12 -20.98 30.67
N ASP A 115 11.25 -21.67 30.48
CA ASP A 115 11.28 -23.13 30.45
C ASP A 115 10.88 -23.74 31.80
N ALA A 116 11.35 -23.16 32.90
CA ALA A 116 10.91 -23.53 34.25
C ALA A 116 9.40 -23.26 34.44
N PHE A 117 8.89 -22.14 33.94
CA PHE A 117 7.48 -21.78 34.03
C PHE A 117 6.59 -22.77 33.28
N ILE A 118 6.96 -23.10 32.04
CA ILE A 118 6.28 -24.15 31.26
C ILE A 118 6.36 -25.51 31.95
N LYS A 119 7.50 -25.84 32.58
CA LYS A 119 7.65 -27.07 33.35
C LYS A 119 6.68 -27.10 34.54
N ASP A 120 6.53 -26.01 35.28
CA ASP A 120 5.58 -25.94 36.39
C ASP A 120 4.13 -26.11 35.93
N LEU A 121 3.76 -25.47 34.82
CA LEU A 121 2.44 -25.62 34.21
C LEU A 121 2.13 -27.07 33.84
N ARG A 122 3.11 -27.78 33.27
CA ARG A 122 2.90 -29.14 32.72
C ARG A 122 3.10 -30.27 33.73
N GLU A 123 4.19 -30.22 34.47
CA GLU A 123 4.65 -31.33 35.32
C GLU A 123 4.14 -31.16 36.75
N ASN A 124 4.27 -29.95 37.29
CA ASN A 124 3.77 -29.63 38.63
C ASN A 124 2.26 -29.33 38.64
N LYS A 125 1.63 -29.30 37.46
CA LYS A 125 0.18 -29.20 37.25
C LYS A 125 -0.46 -28.07 38.06
N ILE A 126 0.19 -26.91 38.11
CA ILE A 126 -0.22 -25.81 38.98
C ILE A 126 -1.64 -25.29 38.69
N PHE A 127 -2.13 -25.46 37.46
CA PHE A 127 -3.51 -25.14 37.05
C PHE A 127 -4.35 -26.41 36.77
N GLY A 128 -3.80 -27.59 37.05
CA GLY A 128 -4.35 -28.88 36.64
C GLY A 128 -3.61 -29.52 35.46
N THR A 129 -4.21 -30.56 34.87
CA THR A 129 -3.56 -31.34 33.80
C THR A 129 -3.62 -30.59 32.46
N VAL A 130 -2.46 -30.10 31.99
CA VAL A 130 -2.30 -29.47 30.68
C VAL A 130 -2.19 -30.52 29.57
N GLN A 131 -3.12 -30.50 28.60
CA GLN A 131 -3.11 -31.37 27.42
C GLN A 131 -2.18 -30.84 26.33
N ALA A 132 -2.20 -29.53 26.09
CA ALA A 132 -1.32 -28.85 25.14
C ALA A 132 -1.06 -27.41 25.60
N TYR A 133 0.00 -26.80 25.06
CA TYR A 133 0.29 -25.38 25.28
C TYR A 133 1.01 -24.83 24.05
N VAL A 134 0.87 -23.52 23.85
CA VAL A 134 1.50 -22.78 22.76
C VAL A 134 2.04 -21.47 23.28
N TYR A 135 3.15 -20.98 22.75
CA TYR A 135 3.61 -19.63 23.08
C TYR A 135 4.41 -18.98 21.96
N THR A 136 4.35 -17.65 21.92
CA THR A 136 5.26 -16.82 21.13
C THR A 136 6.06 -15.91 22.06
N ILE A 137 7.27 -15.56 21.67
CA ILE A 137 8.08 -14.54 22.34
C ILE A 137 8.18 -13.34 21.40
N GLU A 138 7.86 -12.16 21.91
CA GLU A 138 8.03 -10.87 21.26
C GLU A 138 8.94 -9.97 22.11
N PHE A 139 9.52 -8.95 21.49
CA PHE A 139 10.23 -7.90 22.20
C PHE A 139 9.32 -6.70 22.32
N GLN A 140 9.03 -6.27 23.54
CA GLN A 140 8.23 -5.05 23.74
C GLN A 140 9.06 -3.79 23.42
N LYS A 141 8.39 -2.62 23.34
CA LYS A 141 8.93 -1.29 22.97
C LYS A 141 10.18 -0.83 23.77
N ARG A 142 10.62 -1.60 24.78
CA ARG A 142 11.81 -1.38 25.63
C ARG A 142 12.89 -2.47 25.49
N GLY A 143 12.79 -3.36 24.52
CA GLY A 143 13.80 -4.40 24.23
C GLY A 143 13.79 -5.62 25.16
N LEU A 144 12.82 -5.73 26.09
CA LEU A 144 12.69 -6.90 26.96
C LEU A 144 11.87 -8.01 26.29
N PRO A 145 12.30 -9.29 26.40
CA PRO A 145 11.51 -10.43 25.97
C PRO A 145 10.19 -10.52 26.73
N HIS A 146 9.13 -10.84 26.01
CA HIS A 146 7.78 -11.01 26.51
C HIS A 146 7.13 -12.20 25.82
N SER A 147 6.48 -13.08 26.58
CA SER A 147 5.82 -14.25 26.01
C SER A 147 4.31 -14.17 26.15
N HIS A 148 3.61 -14.59 25.09
CA HIS A 148 2.17 -14.87 25.10
C HIS A 148 1.98 -16.37 25.02
N ILE A 149 1.31 -16.96 26.01
CA ILE A 149 1.18 -18.41 26.21
C ILE A 149 -0.31 -18.74 26.23
N CYS A 150 -0.74 -19.75 25.49
CA CYS A 150 -2.09 -20.30 25.60
C CYS A 150 -2.03 -21.75 26.09
N LEU A 151 -2.91 -22.14 26.99
CA LEU A 151 -2.99 -23.50 27.54
C LEU A 151 -4.28 -24.19 27.12
N PHE A 152 -4.19 -25.49 26.85
CA PHE A 152 -5.31 -26.38 26.57
C PHE A 152 -5.35 -27.40 27.71
N MET A 153 -6.41 -27.37 28.50
CA MET A 153 -6.59 -28.12 29.73
C MET A 153 -7.36 -29.42 29.49
N HIS A 154 -7.22 -30.38 30.41
CA HIS A 154 -8.01 -31.61 30.39
C HIS A 154 -9.51 -31.31 30.54
N SER A 155 -10.37 -32.20 30.04
CA SER A 155 -11.84 -32.04 30.04
C SER A 155 -12.43 -31.70 31.41
N ASP A 156 -11.77 -32.15 32.47
CA ASP A 156 -12.23 -31.97 33.84
C ASP A 156 -12.15 -30.50 34.31
N ILE A 157 -11.47 -29.63 33.55
CA ILE A 157 -11.23 -28.21 33.86
C ILE A 157 -11.49 -27.33 32.61
N LYS A 158 -12.38 -27.76 31.70
CA LYS A 158 -12.66 -27.02 30.45
C LYS A 158 -13.79 -25.99 30.53
N LEU A 159 -14.65 -26.10 31.53
CA LEU A 159 -15.77 -25.18 31.69
C LEU A 159 -15.37 -24.07 32.67
N PRO A 160 -15.53 -22.78 32.31
CA PRO A 160 -15.35 -21.67 33.24
C PRO A 160 -16.49 -21.69 34.26
N ILE A 161 -16.38 -22.51 35.30
CA ILE A 161 -17.19 -22.34 36.51
C ILE A 161 -16.34 -21.63 37.56
N VAL A 162 -16.99 -20.73 38.29
CA VAL A 162 -16.36 -19.85 39.28
C VAL A 162 -15.53 -20.63 40.31
N GLU A 163 -15.99 -21.82 40.68
CA GLU A 163 -15.31 -22.75 41.59
C GLU A 163 -13.91 -23.17 41.11
N PHE A 164 -13.66 -23.21 39.80
CA PHE A 164 -12.33 -23.50 39.23
C PHE A 164 -11.50 -22.24 38.96
N ILE A 165 -12.14 -21.10 38.72
CA ILE A 165 -11.45 -19.86 38.37
C ILE A 165 -10.82 -19.21 39.61
N ASP A 166 -11.59 -19.05 40.69
CA ASP A 166 -11.17 -18.33 41.89
C ASP A 166 -9.92 -18.89 42.60
N PRO A 167 -9.70 -20.23 42.65
CA PRO A 167 -8.47 -20.78 43.20
C PRO A 167 -7.22 -20.48 42.35
N ILE A 168 -7.40 -20.23 41.05
CA ILE A 168 -6.30 -20.07 40.08
C ILE A 168 -6.01 -18.60 39.82
N ILE A 169 -7.03 -17.78 39.61
CA ILE A 169 -6.89 -16.37 39.20
C ILE A 169 -7.45 -15.48 40.30
N SER A 170 -6.64 -14.50 40.72
CA SER A 170 -7.05 -13.43 41.61
C SER A 170 -6.87 -12.08 40.93
N ALA A 171 -7.79 -11.16 41.19
CA ALA A 171 -7.71 -9.76 40.77
C ALA A 171 -7.84 -8.81 41.97
N GLU A 172 -7.37 -9.25 43.14
CA GLU A 172 -7.46 -8.51 44.41
C GLU A 172 -6.06 -8.21 44.98
N ILE A 173 -5.95 -7.08 45.68
CA ILE A 173 -4.81 -6.70 46.51
C ILE A 173 -4.87 -7.54 47.79
N PRO A 174 -3.83 -8.34 48.10
CA PRO A 174 -3.81 -9.14 49.32
C PRO A 174 -3.62 -8.26 50.56
N ASP A 175 -3.99 -8.77 51.72
CA ASP A 175 -3.81 -8.06 52.99
C ASP A 175 -2.30 -7.87 53.28
N LYS A 176 -1.94 -6.65 53.67
CA LYS A 176 -0.54 -6.23 53.87
C LYS A 176 0.09 -6.85 55.13
N ILE A 177 -0.72 -7.25 56.10
CA ILE A 177 -0.29 -7.88 57.36
C ILE A 177 -0.27 -9.40 57.20
N GLU A 178 -1.28 -9.99 56.58
CA GLU A 178 -1.39 -11.46 56.43
C GLU A 178 -0.44 -12.03 55.36
N ASP A 179 -0.27 -11.37 54.22
CA ASP A 179 0.66 -11.79 53.15
C ASP A 179 1.48 -10.61 52.62
N PRO A 180 2.44 -10.09 53.42
CA PRO A 180 3.24 -8.92 53.06
C PRO A 180 4.08 -9.13 51.79
N GLU A 181 4.50 -10.38 51.54
CA GLU A 181 5.25 -10.75 50.34
C GLU A 181 4.38 -10.62 49.09
N LEU A 182 3.18 -11.22 49.09
CA LEU A 182 2.28 -11.12 47.94
C LEU A 182 1.82 -9.67 47.73
N TYR A 183 1.55 -8.93 48.80
CA TYR A 183 1.21 -7.51 48.72
C TYR A 183 2.31 -6.72 47.99
N SER A 184 3.57 -6.94 48.36
CA SER A 184 4.72 -6.28 47.73
C SER A 184 4.82 -6.62 46.23
N LEU A 185 4.62 -7.89 45.87
CA LEU A 185 4.71 -8.33 44.46
C LEU A 185 3.53 -7.85 43.62
N VAL A 186 2.31 -7.85 44.18
CA VAL A 186 1.13 -7.32 43.50
C VAL A 186 1.30 -5.82 43.27
N ASN A 187 1.72 -5.08 44.30
CA ASN A 187 2.05 -3.66 44.17
C ASN A 187 3.09 -3.44 43.06
N GLU A 188 4.19 -4.18 43.06
CA GLU A 188 5.27 -3.96 42.09
C GLU A 188 4.86 -4.33 40.66
N PHE A 189 4.23 -5.49 40.45
CA PHE A 189 4.08 -6.07 39.11
C PHE A 189 2.65 -6.09 38.58
N MET A 190 1.62 -6.18 39.43
CA MET A 190 0.23 -6.49 39.01
C MET A 190 -0.73 -5.31 39.09
N ILE A 191 -0.25 -4.09 39.36
CA ILE A 191 -1.12 -2.90 39.43
C ILE A 191 -1.00 -2.09 38.15
N HIS A 192 -2.14 -1.95 37.46
CA HIS A 192 -2.30 -1.08 36.31
C HIS A 192 -2.46 0.38 36.75
N GLY A 193 -1.71 1.28 36.12
CA GLY A 193 -1.83 2.71 36.39
C GLY A 193 -1.08 3.19 37.64
N PRO A 194 -1.17 4.49 37.96
CA PRO A 194 -2.31 5.38 37.72
C PRO A 194 -2.53 5.71 36.24
N CYS A 195 -3.80 5.75 35.82
CA CYS A 195 -4.26 6.12 34.49
C CYS A 195 -5.67 6.72 34.59
N GLY A 196 -6.28 7.15 33.49
CA GLY A 196 -7.60 7.78 33.52
C GLY A 196 -7.49 9.25 33.92
N ALA A 197 -8.43 9.72 34.74
CA ALA A 197 -8.41 11.08 35.29
C ALA A 197 -7.17 11.32 36.18
N GLU A 198 -6.68 10.29 36.85
CA GLU A 198 -5.52 10.34 37.75
C GLU A 198 -4.19 10.50 37.01
N ASN A 199 -4.12 10.06 35.75
CA ASN A 199 -2.94 10.25 34.89
C ASN A 199 -3.32 10.08 33.41
N ILE A 200 -3.75 11.19 32.79
CA ILE A 200 -4.22 11.22 31.40
C ILE A 200 -3.10 10.95 30.38
N ASN A 201 -1.84 11.10 30.80
CA ASN A 201 -0.65 10.92 29.97
C ASN A 201 -0.08 9.48 30.04
N CYS A 202 -0.75 8.57 30.76
CA CYS A 202 -0.31 7.18 30.88
C CYS A 202 -0.37 6.49 29.50
N PRO A 203 0.64 5.67 29.09
CA PRO A 203 0.69 5.04 27.76
C PRO A 203 -0.51 4.17 27.38
N CYS A 204 -1.31 3.76 28.37
CA CYS A 204 -2.54 2.99 28.14
C CYS A 204 -3.73 3.86 27.72
N MET A 205 -3.65 5.19 27.79
CA MET A 205 -4.76 6.10 27.49
C MET A 205 -4.94 6.30 25.98
N VAL A 206 -6.16 6.07 25.50
CA VAL A 206 -6.62 6.31 24.11
C VAL A 206 -7.96 7.03 24.22
N ASP A 207 -8.12 8.16 23.54
CA ASP A 207 -9.34 8.99 23.61
C ASP A 207 -9.79 9.35 25.03
N LYS A 208 -8.81 9.69 25.90
CA LYS A 208 -9.02 9.99 27.34
C LYS A 208 -9.65 8.84 28.14
N LYS A 209 -9.69 7.62 27.59
CA LYS A 209 -10.09 6.40 28.28
C LYS A 209 -8.93 5.42 28.32
N CYS A 210 -8.84 4.60 29.35
CA CYS A 210 -7.83 3.54 29.35
C CYS A 210 -8.22 2.50 28.29
N SER A 211 -7.33 2.25 27.32
CA SER A 211 -7.50 1.22 26.27
C SER A 211 -7.65 -0.21 26.82
N LYS A 212 -7.31 -0.42 28.10
CA LYS A 212 -7.48 -1.69 28.83
C LYS A 212 -8.70 -1.67 29.75
N ASN A 213 -9.52 -0.61 29.68
CA ASN A 213 -10.73 -0.39 30.46
C ASN A 213 -10.50 -0.45 31.98
N PHE A 214 -9.41 0.15 32.46
CA PHE A 214 -9.15 0.37 33.88
C PHE A 214 -9.57 1.81 34.30
N PRO A 215 -10.03 2.02 35.54
CA PRO A 215 -10.33 1.00 36.56
C PRO A 215 -11.52 0.12 36.13
N LYS A 216 -11.47 -1.19 36.47
CA LYS A 216 -12.58 -2.12 36.27
C LYS A 216 -13.73 -1.82 37.25
N GLN A 217 -14.87 -2.47 37.08
CA GLN A 217 -15.96 -2.39 38.06
C GLN A 217 -15.65 -3.27 39.28
N PHE A 218 -16.16 -2.89 40.45
CA PHE A 218 -16.16 -3.77 41.62
C PHE A 218 -17.11 -4.95 41.40
N CYS A 219 -16.77 -6.09 41.98
CA CYS A 219 -17.52 -7.31 41.83
C CYS A 219 -17.28 -8.20 43.07
N ASP A 220 -18.33 -8.49 43.84
CA ASP A 220 -18.18 -9.21 45.12
C ASP A 220 -17.89 -10.71 44.96
N HIS A 221 -18.26 -11.29 43.83
CA HIS A 221 -18.01 -12.69 43.47
C HIS A 221 -17.69 -12.80 41.98
N SER A 222 -16.83 -13.74 41.58
CA SER A 222 -16.60 -13.95 40.15
C SER A 222 -17.87 -14.50 39.48
N SER A 223 -18.09 -14.14 38.23
CA SER A 223 -19.22 -14.63 37.42
C SER A 223 -18.77 -14.85 35.97
N VAL A 224 -19.57 -15.57 35.19
CA VAL A 224 -19.31 -15.83 33.78
C VAL A 224 -20.53 -15.38 32.99
N ASP A 225 -20.33 -14.52 31.99
CA ASP A 225 -21.44 -13.97 31.21
C ASP A 225 -22.01 -14.98 30.20
N GLY A 226 -23.13 -14.64 29.54
CA GLY A 226 -23.79 -15.50 28.55
C GLY A 226 -22.95 -15.83 27.31
N ASN A 227 -21.82 -15.13 27.11
CA ASN A 227 -20.83 -15.38 26.06
C ASN A 227 -19.60 -16.15 26.57
N GLY A 228 -19.58 -16.50 27.86
CA GLY A 228 -18.54 -17.31 28.48
C GLY A 228 -17.28 -16.55 28.90
N PHE A 229 -17.32 -15.21 29.03
CA PHE A 229 -16.22 -14.41 29.59
C PHE A 229 -16.34 -14.28 31.11
N PRO A 230 -15.25 -14.48 31.89
CA PRO A 230 -15.31 -14.28 33.32
C PRO A 230 -15.17 -12.80 33.71
N LEU A 231 -16.00 -12.39 34.65
CA LEU A 231 -15.82 -11.19 35.46
C LEU A 231 -15.21 -11.63 36.79
N TYR A 232 -13.94 -11.29 37.04
CA TYR A 232 -13.23 -11.67 38.26
C TYR A 232 -13.68 -10.86 39.48
N ARG A 233 -13.73 -11.51 40.64
CA ARG A 233 -13.95 -10.86 41.93
C ARG A 233 -12.93 -9.73 42.18
N ARG A 234 -13.46 -8.56 42.52
CA ARG A 234 -12.77 -7.33 42.90
C ARG A 234 -13.60 -6.67 44.00
N ARG A 235 -13.41 -7.06 45.27
CA ARG A 235 -14.21 -6.51 46.38
C ARG A 235 -13.84 -5.06 46.65
N ASN A 236 -14.83 -4.29 47.12
CA ASN A 236 -14.57 -2.98 47.70
C ASN A 236 -14.32 -3.11 49.21
N ASP A 237 -13.17 -3.64 49.57
CA ASP A 237 -12.78 -4.01 50.94
C ASP A 237 -11.83 -2.99 51.61
N GLY A 238 -11.58 -1.86 50.95
CA GLY A 238 -10.72 -0.79 51.45
C GLY A 238 -9.22 -1.02 51.23
N HIS A 239 -8.80 -2.15 50.65
CA HIS A 239 -7.39 -2.38 50.30
C HIS A 239 -6.95 -1.48 49.14
N PHE A 240 -5.76 -0.89 49.29
CA PHE A 240 -5.14 -0.08 48.25
C PHE A 240 -3.62 -0.20 48.26
N VAL A 241 -3.02 0.14 47.11
CA VAL A 241 -1.60 0.47 46.99
C VAL A 241 -1.47 1.94 46.62
N GLU A 242 -0.36 2.56 46.99
CA GLU A 242 -0.07 3.94 46.61
C GLU A 242 1.02 3.99 45.55
N LYS A 243 0.71 4.58 44.39
CA LYS A 243 1.65 4.79 43.29
C LYS A 243 1.59 6.24 42.84
N SER A 244 2.73 6.93 42.89
CA SER A 244 2.84 8.35 42.49
C SER A 244 1.83 9.27 43.21
N GLY A 245 1.56 9.00 44.50
CA GLY A 245 0.59 9.76 45.31
C GLY A 245 -0.88 9.40 45.09
N VAL A 246 -1.19 8.43 44.21
CA VAL A 246 -2.56 7.99 43.91
C VAL A 246 -2.83 6.64 44.59
N LYS A 247 -3.98 6.55 45.28
CA LYS A 247 -4.46 5.31 45.89
C LYS A 247 -5.21 4.47 44.84
N LEU A 248 -4.65 3.31 44.52
CA LEU A 248 -5.22 2.36 43.56
C LEU A 248 -5.75 1.13 44.29
N ASP A 249 -7.04 0.86 44.12
CA ASP A 249 -7.76 -0.26 44.73
C ASP A 249 -7.85 -1.49 43.81
N ASN A 250 -8.62 -2.51 44.22
CA ASN A 250 -8.85 -3.77 43.51
C ASN A 250 -9.33 -3.59 42.05
N ARG A 251 -9.88 -2.44 41.66
CA ARG A 251 -10.28 -2.18 40.27
C ARG A 251 -9.09 -2.06 39.32
N ASN A 252 -7.88 -1.84 39.84
CA ASN A 252 -6.66 -1.60 39.07
C ASN A 252 -5.75 -2.83 38.97
N VAL A 253 -6.14 -3.96 39.57
CA VAL A 253 -5.32 -5.18 39.59
C VAL A 253 -5.43 -5.93 38.26
N VAL A 254 -4.28 -6.23 37.65
CA VAL A 254 -4.16 -7.15 36.52
C VAL A 254 -4.32 -8.59 37.05
N PRO A 255 -5.18 -9.43 36.47
CA PRO A 255 -5.41 -10.80 36.94
C PRO A 255 -4.11 -11.62 37.03
N TYR A 256 -3.91 -12.31 38.15
CA TYR A 256 -2.67 -13.04 38.41
C TYR A 256 -2.93 -14.33 39.18
N ASN A 257 -1.95 -15.24 39.15
CA ASN A 257 -1.92 -16.39 40.05
C ASN A 257 -0.89 -16.16 41.17
N LYS A 258 -1.32 -16.39 42.41
CA LYS A 258 -0.52 -16.09 43.62
C LYS A 258 0.81 -16.85 43.66
N TYR A 259 0.78 -18.15 43.34
CA TYR A 259 1.95 -19.03 43.39
C TYR A 259 3.01 -18.65 42.36
N ILE A 260 2.60 -18.44 41.10
CA ILE A 260 3.55 -18.13 40.02
C ILE A 260 4.14 -16.72 40.19
N LEU A 261 3.36 -15.77 40.70
CA LEU A 261 3.85 -14.42 40.95
C LEU A 261 4.96 -14.44 42.02
N LYS A 262 4.77 -15.18 43.12
CA LYS A 262 5.80 -15.39 44.15
C LYS A 262 7.05 -16.07 43.60
N ARG A 263 6.87 -17.10 42.78
CA ARG A 263 8.00 -17.90 42.26
C ARG A 263 8.83 -17.19 41.20
N TYR A 264 8.19 -16.45 40.29
CA TYR A 264 8.87 -15.85 39.14
C TYR A 264 9.12 -14.35 39.27
N GLN A 265 8.42 -13.68 40.19
CA GLN A 265 8.61 -12.26 40.53
C GLN A 265 8.70 -11.39 39.27
N ALA A 266 7.65 -11.41 38.45
CA ALA A 266 7.62 -10.73 37.17
C ALA A 266 6.19 -10.33 36.81
N HIS A 267 6.05 -9.48 35.79
CA HIS A 267 4.72 -9.15 35.28
C HIS A 267 4.14 -10.37 34.52
N ILE A 268 3.21 -11.08 35.17
CA ILE A 268 2.54 -12.27 34.66
C ILE A 268 1.00 -12.08 34.72
N ASN A 269 0.37 -11.77 33.59
CA ASN A 269 -1.10 -11.72 33.51
C ASN A 269 -1.63 -13.14 33.24
N VAL A 270 -2.66 -13.57 33.96
CA VAL A 270 -3.33 -14.87 33.76
C VAL A 270 -4.83 -14.63 33.57
N GLU A 271 -5.33 -14.92 32.38
CA GLU A 271 -6.72 -14.72 31.98
C GLU A 271 -7.32 -16.05 31.52
N TRP A 272 -8.63 -16.21 31.67
CA TRP A 272 -9.39 -17.28 31.02
C TRP A 272 -9.78 -16.84 29.60
N CYS A 273 -9.64 -17.72 28.62
CA CYS A 273 -9.94 -17.44 27.22
C CYS A 273 -11.16 -18.23 26.76
N ASN A 274 -12.08 -17.61 25.99
CA ASN A 274 -13.23 -18.33 25.45
C ASN A 274 -13.63 -17.99 24.00
N GLN A 275 -12.76 -17.39 23.17
CA GLN A 275 -13.02 -17.22 21.73
C GLN A 275 -11.73 -17.23 20.86
N GLY A 276 -11.87 -17.64 19.60
CA GLY A 276 -10.83 -18.09 18.66
C GLY A 276 -9.77 -17.10 18.16
N SER A 277 -9.51 -16.00 18.87
CA SER A 277 -8.52 -14.97 18.48
C SER A 277 -7.10 -15.17 19.06
N SER A 278 -6.85 -16.22 19.85
CA SER A 278 -5.62 -16.34 20.65
C SER A 278 -4.86 -17.65 20.44
N ILE A 279 -4.17 -17.87 19.29
CA ILE A 279 -3.36 -19.09 19.10
C ILE A 279 -2.09 -18.84 18.25
N LYS A 280 -0.90 -19.09 18.83
CA LYS A 280 0.39 -19.24 18.12
C LYS A 280 1.25 -20.39 18.70
N TYR A 281 1.35 -21.48 17.92
CA TYR A 281 2.41 -22.53 17.83
C TYR A 281 2.54 -23.68 18.85
N PRO A 282 2.34 -24.94 18.38
CA PRO A 282 2.60 -26.18 19.13
C PRO A 282 3.57 -27.22 18.53
N SER A 283 3.87 -28.24 19.34
CA SER A 283 4.70 -29.44 19.04
C SER A 283 3.95 -30.52 18.24
N VAL A 284 3.80 -30.25 16.94
CA VAL A 284 3.29 -31.18 15.92
C VAL A 284 4.46 -31.95 15.29
N ILE A 285 4.36 -33.28 15.18
CA ILE A 285 5.33 -34.07 14.39
C ILE A 285 4.88 -34.05 12.94
N ARG A 286 5.61 -33.31 12.11
CA ARG A 286 5.39 -33.25 10.67
C ARG A 286 5.80 -34.58 10.01
N LEU A 287 4.87 -35.15 9.26
CA LEU A 287 4.97 -36.43 8.59
C LEU A 287 5.03 -36.20 7.07
N PRO A 288 6.23 -36.08 6.49
CA PRO A 288 6.38 -36.05 5.04
C PRO A 288 6.04 -37.42 4.46
N PHE A 289 5.49 -37.45 3.26
CA PHE A 289 5.26 -38.66 2.48
C PHE A 289 5.60 -38.37 1.02
N HIS A 290 5.73 -39.42 0.22
CA HIS A 290 6.10 -39.34 -1.19
C HIS A 290 5.48 -40.51 -1.95
N LEU A 291 5.38 -40.39 -3.27
CA LEU A 291 5.05 -41.51 -4.15
C LEU A 291 6.21 -42.52 -4.19
N PRO A 292 5.97 -43.76 -4.68
CA PRO A 292 7.04 -44.76 -4.82
C PRO A 292 8.26 -44.17 -5.54
N ASN A 293 9.46 -44.34 -4.95
CA ASN A 293 10.75 -43.85 -5.47
C ASN A 293 10.91 -42.32 -5.64
N GLN A 294 9.94 -41.50 -5.21
CA GLN A 294 9.98 -40.04 -5.34
C GLN A 294 10.40 -39.31 -4.06
N GLN A 295 11.12 -39.98 -3.16
CA GLN A 295 11.68 -39.34 -1.97
C GLN A 295 12.70 -38.26 -2.36
N GLN A 296 12.65 -37.13 -1.66
CA GLN A 296 13.54 -35.99 -1.86
C GLN A 296 14.86 -36.20 -1.12
N ILE A 297 15.98 -36.02 -1.82
CA ILE A 297 17.35 -36.22 -1.36
C ILE A 297 18.07 -34.89 -1.37
N VAL A 298 18.74 -34.57 -0.26
CA VAL A 298 19.57 -33.37 -0.12
C VAL A 298 21.04 -33.75 -0.19
N TYR A 299 21.81 -33.06 -1.04
CA TYR A 299 23.23 -33.33 -1.30
C TYR A 299 24.03 -32.05 -1.62
N GLY A 300 25.35 -32.14 -1.54
CA GLY A 300 26.28 -31.06 -1.91
C GLY A 300 26.64 -31.06 -3.39
N GLU A 301 27.11 -29.93 -3.92
CA GLU A 301 27.49 -29.77 -5.32
C GLU A 301 28.59 -30.72 -5.79
N ASP A 302 29.52 -31.04 -4.90
CA ASP A 302 30.69 -31.89 -5.16
C ASP A 302 30.51 -33.32 -4.65
N ASP A 303 29.30 -33.68 -4.16
CA ASP A 303 29.03 -35.04 -3.69
C ASP A 303 28.98 -36.00 -4.88
N ASP A 304 29.64 -37.16 -4.74
CA ASP A 304 29.56 -38.23 -5.74
C ASP A 304 28.17 -38.88 -5.77
N ILE A 305 27.66 -39.19 -6.96
CA ILE A 305 26.30 -39.73 -7.13
C ILE A 305 26.13 -41.11 -6.50
N ASP A 306 27.19 -41.93 -6.43
CA ASP A 306 27.17 -43.24 -5.79
C ASP A 306 27.13 -43.06 -4.27
N ASP A 307 27.98 -42.18 -3.73
CA ASP A 307 27.96 -41.85 -2.30
C ASP A 307 26.62 -41.24 -1.87
N VAL A 308 25.97 -40.43 -2.72
CA VAL A 308 24.65 -39.85 -2.43
C VAL A 308 23.55 -40.91 -2.43
N LEU A 309 23.55 -41.83 -3.40
CA LEU A 309 22.53 -42.87 -3.50
C LEU A 309 22.70 -43.97 -2.44
N ASP A 310 23.92 -44.24 -2.00
CA ASP A 310 24.25 -45.25 -1.00
C ASP A 310 24.16 -44.74 0.46
N LYS A 311 23.92 -43.43 0.65
CA LYS A 311 23.68 -42.84 1.98
C LYS A 311 22.55 -43.59 2.71
N PRO A 312 22.76 -44.08 3.95
CA PRO A 312 21.71 -44.72 4.74
C PRO A 312 20.47 -43.84 4.97
N SER A 313 20.63 -42.51 4.93
CA SER A 313 19.55 -41.52 5.02
C SER A 313 18.66 -41.44 3.77
N VAL A 314 19.08 -42.03 2.64
CA VAL A 314 18.34 -42.12 1.38
C VAL A 314 17.48 -43.38 1.33
N ALA A 315 17.96 -44.49 1.89
CA ALA A 315 17.27 -45.78 1.90
C ALA A 315 15.99 -45.83 2.75
N ALA A 316 15.93 -45.05 3.84
CA ALA A 316 14.86 -45.18 4.84
C ALA A 316 14.26 -43.82 5.22
N SER A 317 13.04 -43.47 4.79
CA SER A 317 12.33 -42.24 5.17
C SER A 317 11.40 -42.47 6.37
N LYS A 318 10.91 -41.40 7.03
CA LYS A 318 9.87 -41.53 8.07
C LYS A 318 8.64 -42.31 7.58
N PHE A 319 8.37 -42.24 6.28
CA PHE A 319 7.22 -42.85 5.63
C PHE A 319 7.49 -44.32 5.26
N THR A 320 8.65 -44.65 4.68
CA THR A 320 8.98 -46.06 4.38
C THR A 320 9.25 -46.87 5.64
N SER A 321 9.92 -46.28 6.63
CA SER A 321 10.17 -46.94 7.91
C SER A 321 8.92 -47.12 8.78
N TRP A 322 7.82 -46.42 8.48
CA TRP A 322 6.52 -46.73 9.07
C TRP A 322 6.00 -48.08 8.56
N MET A 323 6.09 -48.33 7.26
CA MET A 323 5.71 -49.61 6.64
C MET A 323 6.61 -50.76 7.10
N GLU A 324 7.93 -50.53 7.21
CA GLU A 324 8.87 -51.50 7.79
C GLU A 324 8.51 -51.83 9.25
N CYS A 325 8.14 -50.82 10.04
CA CYS A 325 7.72 -51.04 11.43
C CYS A 325 6.40 -51.82 11.52
N ASN A 326 5.46 -51.58 10.61
CA ASN A 326 4.22 -52.36 10.51
C ASN A 326 4.49 -53.84 10.18
N ALA A 327 5.55 -54.15 9.43
CA ALA A 327 5.91 -55.52 9.11
C ALA A 327 6.31 -56.33 10.37
N ILE A 328 6.96 -55.67 11.34
CA ILE A 328 7.60 -56.33 12.50
C ILE A 328 6.87 -56.12 13.85
N ASP A 329 6.00 -55.11 13.99
CA ASP A 329 5.36 -54.75 15.26
C ASP A 329 3.83 -54.79 15.14
N SER A 330 3.18 -55.66 15.92
CA SER A 330 1.73 -55.86 15.91
C SER A 330 0.92 -54.65 16.40
N GLU A 331 1.50 -53.78 17.22
CA GLU A 331 0.85 -52.53 17.65
C GLU A 331 0.96 -51.45 16.57
N ALA A 332 2.03 -51.47 15.78
CA ALA A 332 2.19 -50.55 14.65
C ALA A 332 1.06 -50.76 13.62
N ARG A 333 0.65 -52.01 13.39
CA ARG A 333 -0.43 -52.37 12.44
C ARG A 333 -1.81 -51.79 12.77
N LYS A 334 -2.03 -51.33 14.00
CA LYS A 334 -3.32 -50.79 14.45
C LYS A 334 -3.51 -49.30 14.14
N LEU A 335 -2.49 -48.63 13.63
CA LEU A 335 -2.44 -47.17 13.50
C LEU A 335 -2.34 -46.73 12.03
N THR A 336 -3.00 -45.63 11.70
CA THR A 336 -2.76 -44.88 10.45
C THR A 336 -1.44 -44.10 10.53
N TYR A 337 -0.97 -43.57 9.40
CA TYR A 337 0.28 -42.79 9.38
C TYR A 337 0.18 -41.53 10.27
N ALA A 338 -0.96 -40.84 10.24
CA ALA A 338 -1.22 -39.65 11.08
C ALA A 338 -1.26 -39.98 12.59
N GLU A 339 -1.77 -41.17 12.96
CA GLU A 339 -1.86 -41.63 14.34
C GLU A 339 -0.53 -42.20 14.86
N PHE A 340 0.39 -42.58 13.98
CA PHE A 340 1.61 -43.31 14.33
C PHE A 340 2.46 -42.63 15.44
N PRO A 341 2.69 -41.30 15.42
CA PRO A 341 3.49 -40.63 16.44
C PRO A 341 2.89 -40.63 17.85
N THR A 342 1.61 -41.01 17.98
CA THR A 342 0.93 -41.13 19.29
C THR A 342 1.49 -42.29 20.11
N LYS A 343 1.99 -43.35 19.47
CA LYS A 343 2.52 -44.57 20.10
C LYS A 343 3.98 -44.85 19.77
N PHE A 344 4.52 -44.24 18.72
CA PHE A 344 5.89 -44.44 18.28
C PHE A 344 6.67 -43.11 18.27
N VAL A 345 7.98 -43.20 18.48
CA VAL A 345 8.92 -42.06 18.41
C VAL A 345 9.94 -42.32 17.31
N TRP A 346 10.19 -41.30 16.49
CA TRP A 346 11.19 -41.35 15.43
C TRP A 346 12.59 -41.17 16.01
N ILE A 347 13.47 -42.15 15.80
CA ILE A 347 14.88 -42.07 16.21
C ILE A 347 15.68 -41.55 15.01
N LEU A 348 16.04 -40.26 15.05
CA LEU A 348 16.63 -39.56 13.91
C LEU A 348 17.95 -40.19 13.43
N ASN A 349 18.87 -40.49 14.35
CA ASN A 349 20.20 -41.02 14.02
C ASN A 349 20.17 -42.48 13.54
N GLY A 350 19.10 -43.23 13.85
CA GLY A 350 18.91 -44.60 13.39
C GLY A 350 17.92 -44.76 12.24
N ARG A 351 17.18 -43.69 11.90
CA ARG A 351 16.13 -43.67 10.86
C ARG A 351 15.06 -44.77 11.05
N PHE A 352 14.67 -45.07 12.29
CA PHE A 352 13.61 -46.04 12.58
C PHE A 352 12.61 -45.53 13.62
N TRP A 353 11.44 -46.17 13.65
CA TRP A 353 10.43 -45.94 14.67
C TRP A 353 10.59 -46.91 15.84
N LYS A 354 10.50 -46.39 17.06
CA LYS A 354 10.52 -47.20 18.29
C LYS A 354 9.26 -46.96 19.10
N ARG A 355 8.75 -47.98 19.79
CA ARG A 355 7.64 -47.79 20.74
C ARG A 355 7.98 -46.69 21.74
N ARG A 356 7.07 -45.74 21.88
CA ARG A 356 7.20 -44.59 22.77
C ARG A 356 6.98 -45.04 24.21
N LYS A 357 7.93 -44.72 25.09
CA LYS A 357 7.86 -45.04 26.52
C LYS A 357 7.06 -44.00 27.33
N VAL A 358 7.12 -42.72 26.96
CA VAL A 358 6.49 -41.59 27.69
C VAL A 358 6.00 -40.50 26.72
N GLY A 359 4.87 -39.85 27.05
CA GLY A 359 4.28 -38.72 26.30
C GLY A 359 3.35 -39.12 25.14
N LYS A 360 2.66 -38.14 24.54
CA LYS A 360 1.86 -38.28 23.30
C LYS A 360 2.30 -37.21 22.30
N ALA A 361 2.25 -37.48 21.00
CA ALA A 361 2.53 -36.52 19.94
C ALA A 361 1.50 -36.68 18.81
N ILE A 362 1.13 -35.57 18.16
CA ILE A 362 0.19 -35.56 17.03
C ILE A 362 0.99 -35.59 15.74
N GLY A 363 0.66 -36.52 14.85
CA GLY A 363 1.19 -36.57 13.49
C GLY A 363 0.41 -35.64 12.57
N ARG A 364 1.09 -34.75 11.85
CA ARG A 364 0.49 -33.95 10.76
C ARG A 364 1.13 -34.35 9.44
N ILE A 365 0.35 -35.02 8.60
CA ILE A 365 0.74 -35.32 7.23
C ILE A 365 0.85 -34.00 6.45
N HIS A 366 1.89 -33.85 5.64
CA HIS A 366 2.05 -32.66 4.79
C HIS A 366 0.80 -32.42 3.93
N SER A 367 0.38 -31.16 3.81
CA SER A 367 -0.74 -30.82 2.93
C SER A 367 -0.31 -30.96 1.48
N VAL A 368 -1.18 -31.53 0.66
CA VAL A 368 -0.97 -31.70 -0.78
C VAL A 368 -2.21 -31.17 -1.48
N SER A 369 -2.00 -30.38 -2.53
CA SER A 369 -3.08 -29.83 -3.35
C SER A 369 -3.76 -30.95 -4.15
N PRO A 370 -5.10 -30.93 -4.32
CA PRO A 370 -5.80 -31.82 -5.24
C PRO A 370 -5.20 -31.84 -6.66
N LYS A 371 -4.59 -30.73 -7.10
CA LYS A 371 -3.89 -30.61 -8.39
C LYS A 371 -2.68 -31.55 -8.55
N LEU A 372 -2.13 -32.09 -7.45
CA LEU A 372 -1.00 -33.02 -7.47
C LEU A 372 -1.43 -34.49 -7.63
N GLY A 373 -2.69 -34.73 -7.97
CA GLY A 373 -3.21 -36.04 -8.42
C GLY A 373 -2.98 -37.15 -7.41
N GLU A 374 -2.21 -38.17 -7.80
CA GLU A 374 -1.94 -39.37 -6.99
C GLU A 374 -1.37 -39.07 -5.60
N ALA A 375 -0.57 -38.01 -5.45
CA ALA A 375 -0.06 -37.60 -4.14
C ALA A 375 -1.18 -37.10 -3.20
N TYR A 376 -2.24 -36.49 -3.75
CA TYR A 376 -3.40 -36.07 -2.98
C TYR A 376 -4.25 -37.26 -2.53
N PHE A 377 -4.51 -38.22 -3.44
CA PHE A 377 -5.27 -39.43 -3.09
C PHE A 377 -4.51 -40.31 -2.10
N LEU A 378 -3.20 -40.46 -2.26
CA LEU A 378 -2.35 -41.11 -1.27
C LEU A 378 -2.48 -40.43 0.10
N ARG A 379 -2.45 -39.10 0.18
CA ARG A 379 -2.65 -38.36 1.44
C ARG A 379 -3.97 -38.73 2.12
N ILE A 380 -5.06 -38.88 1.36
CA ILE A 380 -6.37 -39.27 1.89
C ILE A 380 -6.28 -40.69 2.48
N LEU A 381 -5.73 -41.64 1.73
CA LEU A 381 -5.55 -43.02 2.17
C LEU A 381 -4.68 -43.14 3.41
N LEU A 382 -3.64 -42.31 3.56
CA LEU A 382 -2.78 -42.30 4.75
C LEU A 382 -3.50 -41.89 6.05
N ASN A 383 -4.69 -41.30 5.95
CA ASN A 383 -5.57 -41.02 7.09
C ASN A 383 -6.60 -42.13 7.35
N LYS A 384 -6.63 -43.19 6.53
CA LYS A 384 -7.66 -44.25 6.55
C LYS A 384 -7.08 -45.66 6.67
N VAL A 385 -6.05 -45.97 5.88
CA VAL A 385 -5.40 -47.29 5.85
C VAL A 385 -4.52 -47.47 7.08
N LYS A 386 -4.73 -48.56 7.80
CA LYS A 386 -4.00 -48.92 9.03
C LYS A 386 -3.02 -50.05 8.75
N GLY A 387 -1.78 -49.87 9.23
CA GLY A 387 -0.78 -50.93 9.20
C GLY A 387 -0.28 -51.47 7.86
N PRO A 388 -0.27 -50.72 6.73
CA PRO A 388 0.24 -51.25 5.48
C PRO A 388 1.74 -51.57 5.59
N THR A 389 2.17 -52.69 5.02
CA THR A 389 3.59 -53.07 4.95
C THR A 389 4.27 -52.68 3.63
N SER A 390 3.48 -52.23 2.64
CA SER A 390 3.96 -51.79 1.33
C SER A 390 3.01 -50.78 0.69
N PHE A 391 3.45 -50.11 -0.39
CA PHE A 391 2.58 -49.26 -1.20
C PHE A 391 1.42 -50.03 -1.85
N ASP A 392 1.64 -51.30 -2.21
CA ASP A 392 0.60 -52.16 -2.80
C ASP A 392 -0.52 -52.46 -1.80
N GLU A 393 -0.20 -52.61 -0.51
CA GLU A 393 -1.22 -52.77 0.53
C GLU A 393 -2.02 -51.48 0.76
N ILE A 394 -1.46 -50.31 0.48
CA ILE A 394 -2.21 -49.04 0.50
C ILE A 394 -3.21 -48.97 -0.68
N LEU A 395 -2.86 -49.60 -1.82
CA LEU A 395 -3.72 -49.72 -3.00
C LEU A 395 -4.78 -50.84 -2.89
N THR A 396 -4.74 -51.65 -1.84
CA THR A 396 -5.59 -52.83 -1.71
C THR A 396 -6.78 -52.54 -0.80
N VAL A 397 -8.00 -52.70 -1.34
CA VAL A 397 -9.25 -52.50 -0.61
C VAL A 397 -10.06 -53.79 -0.69
N ASN A 398 -10.55 -54.29 0.44
CA ASN A 398 -11.31 -55.55 0.53
C ASN A 398 -10.62 -56.77 -0.13
N GLY A 399 -9.29 -56.82 -0.11
CA GLY A 399 -8.50 -57.90 -0.72
C GLY A 399 -8.26 -57.77 -2.23
N GLN A 400 -8.76 -56.70 -2.88
CA GLN A 400 -8.52 -56.42 -4.29
C GLN A 400 -7.52 -55.26 -4.47
N ARG A 401 -6.48 -55.48 -5.27
CA ARG A 401 -5.49 -54.45 -5.61
C ARG A 401 -6.03 -53.54 -6.71
N HIS A 402 -6.01 -52.23 -6.48
CA HIS A 402 -6.43 -51.22 -7.45
C HIS A 402 -5.25 -50.62 -8.24
N SER A 403 -5.54 -50.06 -9.42
CA SER A 403 -4.55 -49.50 -10.35
C SER A 403 -3.94 -48.17 -9.92
N SER A 404 -4.65 -47.39 -9.09
CA SER A 404 -4.23 -46.07 -8.62
C SER A 404 -4.73 -45.79 -7.20
N PHE A 405 -4.12 -44.82 -6.51
CA PHE A 405 -4.59 -44.39 -5.18
C PHE A 405 -5.98 -43.74 -5.28
N ARG A 406 -6.31 -43.13 -6.42
CA ARG A 406 -7.66 -42.62 -6.70
C ARG A 406 -8.70 -43.74 -6.71
N ASP A 407 -8.42 -44.85 -7.40
CA ASP A 407 -9.33 -46.00 -7.50
C ASP A 407 -9.53 -46.66 -6.13
N ALA A 408 -8.47 -46.75 -5.32
CA ALA A 408 -8.56 -47.24 -3.94
C ALA A 408 -9.41 -46.31 -3.05
N CYS A 409 -9.33 -44.98 -3.21
CA CYS A 409 -10.23 -44.03 -2.53
C CYS A 409 -11.69 -44.24 -2.94
N TYR A 410 -11.96 -44.46 -4.23
CA TYR A 410 -13.31 -44.73 -4.74
C TYR A 410 -13.89 -46.03 -4.15
N ALA A 411 -13.10 -47.12 -4.15
CA ALA A 411 -13.51 -48.40 -3.58
C ALA A 411 -13.79 -48.36 -2.08
N LEU A 412 -13.17 -47.42 -1.35
CA LEU A 412 -13.43 -47.17 0.07
C LEU A 412 -14.65 -46.24 0.31
N GLY A 413 -15.35 -45.81 -0.73
CA GLY A 413 -16.46 -44.85 -0.64
C GLY A 413 -16.02 -43.47 -0.16
N LEU A 414 -14.77 -43.07 -0.44
CA LEU A 414 -14.21 -41.78 -0.05
C LEU A 414 -14.39 -40.69 -1.12
N LEU A 415 -15.01 -41.04 -2.26
CA LEU A 415 -15.34 -40.17 -3.40
C LEU A 415 -16.82 -40.42 -3.76
N ASP A 416 -17.64 -39.37 -3.85
CA ASP A 416 -19.06 -39.45 -4.22
C ASP A 416 -19.26 -39.70 -5.73
N ASP A 417 -20.43 -40.23 -6.13
CA ASP A 417 -20.78 -40.37 -7.55
C ASP A 417 -21.28 -39.04 -8.15
N ASP A 418 -21.03 -38.82 -9.44
CA ASP A 418 -21.28 -37.51 -10.07
C ASP A 418 -22.73 -37.27 -10.49
N LYS A 419 -23.66 -38.06 -9.95
CA LYS A 419 -25.08 -37.99 -10.30
C LYS A 419 -25.68 -36.63 -9.91
N GLU A 420 -25.27 -36.10 -8.76
CA GLU A 420 -25.70 -34.79 -8.28
C GLU A 420 -25.35 -33.66 -9.26
N TYR A 421 -24.19 -33.72 -9.93
CA TYR A 421 -23.80 -32.71 -10.92
C TYR A 421 -24.61 -32.82 -12.22
N ILE A 422 -24.95 -34.06 -12.64
CA ILE A 422 -25.84 -34.29 -13.79
C ILE A 422 -27.23 -33.73 -13.49
N ASP A 423 -27.77 -34.03 -12.31
CA ASP A 423 -29.10 -33.58 -11.90
C ASP A 423 -29.12 -32.05 -11.71
N ALA A 424 -28.05 -31.46 -11.16
CA ALA A 424 -27.93 -30.00 -11.00
C ALA A 424 -27.84 -29.24 -12.34
N ILE A 425 -27.11 -29.76 -13.34
CA ILE A 425 -27.06 -29.13 -14.68
C ILE A 425 -28.42 -29.26 -15.38
N LYS A 426 -29.09 -30.41 -15.23
CA LYS A 426 -30.46 -30.61 -15.75
C LYS A 426 -31.45 -29.68 -15.08
N GLU A 427 -31.39 -29.52 -13.76
CA GLU A 427 -32.25 -28.59 -13.02
C GLU A 427 -32.00 -27.14 -13.47
N ALA A 428 -30.74 -26.70 -13.50
CA ALA A 428 -30.34 -25.36 -13.93
C ALA A 428 -30.78 -25.06 -15.38
N SER A 429 -30.88 -26.07 -16.25
CA SER A 429 -31.33 -25.89 -17.64
C SER A 429 -32.78 -25.44 -17.78
N HIS A 430 -33.62 -25.59 -16.74
CA HIS A 430 -35.01 -25.14 -16.77
C HIS A 430 -35.15 -23.62 -16.61
N SER A 431 -34.14 -22.94 -16.05
CA SER A 431 -34.19 -21.50 -15.74
C SER A 431 -32.98 -20.69 -16.24
N GLY A 432 -31.89 -21.35 -16.63
CA GLY A 432 -30.65 -20.73 -17.14
C GLY A 432 -30.44 -20.89 -18.64
N SER A 433 -29.71 -19.95 -19.25
CA SER A 433 -29.36 -20.00 -20.68
C SER A 433 -28.23 -20.98 -20.98
N GLY A 434 -28.11 -21.47 -22.22
CA GLY A 434 -27.00 -22.35 -22.61
C GLY A 434 -25.61 -21.80 -22.29
N PHE A 435 -25.39 -20.48 -22.39
CA PHE A 435 -24.13 -19.84 -21.97
C PHE A 435 -23.88 -20.00 -20.47
N TYR A 436 -24.90 -19.77 -19.64
CA TYR A 436 -24.81 -19.95 -18.19
C TYR A 436 -24.48 -21.41 -17.83
N LEU A 437 -25.09 -22.38 -18.51
CA LEU A 437 -24.82 -23.80 -18.28
C LEU A 437 -23.39 -24.17 -18.70
N ARG A 438 -22.87 -23.64 -19.82
CA ARG A 438 -21.45 -23.83 -20.23
C ARG A 438 -20.48 -23.22 -19.21
N PHE A 439 -20.81 -22.06 -18.65
CA PHE A 439 -20.02 -21.45 -17.58
C PHE A 439 -20.06 -22.27 -16.28
N LEU A 440 -21.23 -22.77 -15.89
CA LEU A 440 -21.41 -23.66 -14.75
C LEU A 440 -20.58 -24.94 -14.92
N PHE A 441 -20.67 -25.59 -16.09
CA PHE A 441 -19.89 -26.79 -16.40
C PHE A 441 -18.37 -26.53 -16.37
N ALA A 442 -17.92 -25.41 -16.95
CA ALA A 442 -16.51 -24.99 -16.86
C ALA A 442 -16.07 -24.70 -15.42
N THR A 443 -16.94 -24.12 -14.59
CA THR A 443 -16.66 -23.91 -13.16
C THR A 443 -16.53 -25.23 -12.42
N LEU A 444 -17.43 -26.19 -12.66
CA LEU A 444 -17.35 -27.53 -12.07
C LEU A 444 -16.05 -28.24 -12.48
N LEU A 445 -15.61 -28.08 -13.74
CA LEU A 445 -14.30 -28.56 -14.22
C LEU A 445 -13.14 -27.91 -13.44
N MET A 446 -13.15 -26.59 -13.30
CA MET A 446 -12.08 -25.86 -12.59
C MET A 446 -12.04 -26.17 -11.09
N CYS A 447 -13.19 -26.45 -10.48
CA CYS A 447 -13.31 -26.88 -9.10
C CYS A 447 -12.75 -28.31 -8.88
N ASN A 448 -12.51 -29.09 -9.94
CA ASN A 448 -12.08 -30.49 -9.90
C ASN A 448 -12.97 -31.36 -8.98
N SER A 449 -14.26 -31.03 -8.92
CA SER A 449 -15.22 -31.68 -8.02
C SER A 449 -15.85 -32.94 -8.62
N MET A 450 -15.74 -33.12 -9.94
CA MET A 450 -16.31 -34.25 -10.68
C MET A 450 -15.31 -35.41 -10.83
N SER A 451 -15.79 -36.63 -10.63
CA SER A 451 -15.01 -37.87 -10.61
C SER A 451 -14.89 -38.55 -11.99
N LYS A 452 -15.95 -38.56 -12.80
CA LYS A 452 -16.12 -39.18 -14.14
C LYS A 452 -16.72 -38.17 -15.11
N LEU A 453 -15.85 -37.27 -15.57
CA LEU A 453 -16.19 -36.12 -16.41
C LEU A 453 -16.91 -36.51 -17.70
N GLU A 454 -16.47 -37.60 -18.33
CA GLU A 454 -17.04 -38.14 -19.56
C GLU A 454 -18.52 -38.54 -19.39
N VAL A 455 -18.90 -39.05 -18.22
CA VAL A 455 -20.29 -39.46 -17.94
C VAL A 455 -21.18 -38.22 -17.76
N VAL A 456 -20.69 -37.19 -17.08
CA VAL A 456 -21.44 -35.94 -16.88
C VAL A 456 -21.63 -35.23 -18.22
N TRP A 457 -20.58 -35.14 -19.04
CA TRP A 457 -20.63 -34.55 -20.38
C TRP A 457 -21.65 -35.25 -21.28
N GLU A 458 -21.57 -36.58 -21.44
CA GLU A 458 -22.49 -37.30 -22.34
C GLU A 458 -23.96 -37.23 -21.90
N ASN A 459 -24.22 -37.01 -20.61
CA ASN A 459 -25.59 -36.86 -20.09
C ASN A 459 -26.13 -35.42 -20.11
N THR A 460 -25.30 -34.41 -20.43
CA THR A 460 -25.69 -32.99 -20.30
C THR A 460 -25.36 -32.12 -21.51
N TRP A 461 -24.57 -32.60 -22.48
CA TRP A 461 -24.10 -31.79 -23.61
C TRP A 461 -25.23 -31.13 -24.43
N GLU A 462 -26.41 -31.75 -24.53
CA GLU A 462 -27.56 -31.19 -25.26
C GLU A 462 -28.04 -29.86 -24.66
N TYR A 463 -28.11 -29.79 -23.32
CA TYR A 463 -28.45 -28.56 -22.61
C TYR A 463 -27.33 -27.52 -22.74
N LEU A 464 -26.07 -27.99 -22.70
CA LEU A 464 -24.90 -27.13 -22.88
C LEU A 464 -24.79 -26.59 -24.31
N ALA A 465 -25.37 -27.23 -25.31
CA ALA A 465 -25.36 -26.79 -26.70
C ALA A 465 -26.44 -25.74 -27.03
N ASP A 466 -27.33 -25.45 -26.08
CA ASP A 466 -28.41 -24.48 -26.26
C ASP A 466 -27.87 -23.08 -26.66
N GLY A 467 -28.54 -22.46 -27.64
CA GLY A 467 -28.16 -21.17 -28.23
C GLY A 467 -27.00 -21.19 -29.25
N ILE A 468 -26.22 -22.28 -29.38
CA ILE A 468 -25.06 -22.32 -30.29
C ILE A 468 -25.47 -22.17 -31.76
N LEU A 469 -26.45 -22.95 -32.25
CA LEU A 469 -26.92 -22.86 -33.63
C LEU A 469 -27.54 -21.50 -33.96
N TYR A 470 -28.31 -20.95 -33.01
CA TYR A 470 -28.92 -19.62 -33.16
C TYR A 470 -27.83 -18.55 -33.32
N ASN A 471 -26.81 -18.56 -32.46
CA ASN A 471 -25.70 -17.62 -32.54
C ASN A 471 -24.92 -17.75 -33.86
N GLN A 472 -24.71 -18.96 -34.36
CA GLN A 472 -24.06 -19.16 -35.68
C GLN A 472 -24.94 -18.63 -36.82
N ARG A 473 -26.26 -18.87 -36.82
CA ARG A 473 -27.20 -18.31 -37.80
C ARG A 473 -27.16 -16.79 -37.83
N GLN A 474 -27.15 -16.14 -36.67
CA GLN A 474 -27.05 -14.69 -36.55
C GLN A 474 -25.68 -14.18 -37.04
N ARG A 475 -24.59 -14.87 -36.66
CA ARG A 475 -23.21 -14.50 -37.03
C ARG A 475 -22.97 -14.58 -38.53
N PHE A 476 -23.55 -15.58 -39.22
CA PHE A 476 -23.41 -15.76 -40.67
C PHE A 476 -24.56 -15.16 -41.50
N LYS A 477 -25.57 -14.56 -40.85
CA LYS A 477 -26.79 -14.03 -41.49
C LYS A 477 -27.48 -15.04 -42.42
N SER A 478 -27.41 -16.32 -42.07
CA SER A 478 -28.05 -17.41 -42.82
C SER A 478 -29.10 -18.05 -41.94
N ALA A 479 -30.38 -17.75 -42.21
CA ALA A 479 -31.50 -18.29 -41.45
C ALA A 479 -31.67 -19.82 -41.65
N GLU A 480 -31.19 -20.34 -42.77
CA GLU A 480 -31.30 -21.76 -43.16
C GLU A 480 -30.13 -22.63 -42.67
N LEU A 481 -29.09 -22.05 -42.04
CA LEU A 481 -27.93 -22.81 -41.58
C LEU A 481 -28.35 -23.92 -40.61
N SER A 482 -28.01 -25.17 -40.90
CA SER A 482 -28.19 -26.32 -40.01
C SER A 482 -26.85 -26.96 -39.71
N LEU A 483 -26.59 -27.30 -38.45
CA LEU A 483 -25.36 -27.96 -38.01
C LEU A 483 -25.68 -29.39 -37.55
N GLY A 484 -24.79 -30.32 -37.88
CA GLY A 484 -24.85 -31.70 -37.40
C GLY A 484 -24.55 -31.82 -35.90
N VAL A 485 -24.87 -32.98 -35.31
CA VAL A 485 -24.67 -33.24 -33.87
C VAL A 485 -23.19 -33.13 -33.46
N ASP A 486 -22.28 -33.68 -34.26
CA ASP A 486 -20.86 -33.63 -33.97
C ASP A 486 -20.30 -32.21 -34.10
N GLU A 487 -20.81 -31.41 -35.04
CA GLU A 487 -20.45 -30.00 -35.21
C GLU A 487 -20.93 -29.16 -34.02
N LEU A 488 -22.15 -29.43 -33.53
CA LEU A 488 -22.68 -28.78 -32.32
C LEU A 488 -21.86 -29.15 -31.08
N LYS A 489 -21.58 -30.44 -30.85
CA LYS A 489 -20.70 -30.89 -29.76
C LYS A 489 -19.33 -30.22 -29.83
N ASN A 490 -18.74 -30.13 -31.02
CA ASN A 490 -17.43 -29.52 -31.23
C ASN A 490 -17.43 -28.01 -30.91
N LEU A 491 -18.46 -27.27 -31.37
CA LEU A 491 -18.62 -25.84 -31.07
C LEU A 491 -18.93 -25.58 -29.59
N THR A 492 -19.70 -26.46 -28.94
CA THR A 492 -19.97 -26.38 -27.51
C THR A 492 -18.69 -26.60 -26.69
N LEU A 493 -17.87 -27.59 -27.04
CA LEU A 493 -16.57 -27.82 -26.43
C LEU A 493 -15.61 -26.65 -26.69
N PHE A 494 -15.67 -26.02 -27.86
CA PHE A 494 -14.91 -24.81 -28.15
C PHE A 494 -15.28 -23.65 -27.23
N GLU A 495 -16.56 -23.36 -27.02
CA GLU A 495 -16.98 -22.31 -26.08
C GLU A 495 -16.55 -22.62 -24.63
N ILE A 496 -16.65 -23.89 -24.20
CA ILE A 496 -16.18 -24.31 -22.88
C ILE A 496 -14.67 -24.15 -22.75
N GLU A 497 -13.89 -24.50 -23.79
CA GLU A 497 -12.44 -24.28 -23.85
C GLU A 497 -12.11 -22.79 -23.70
N GLN A 498 -12.84 -21.88 -24.37
CA GLN A 498 -12.62 -20.45 -24.22
C GLN A 498 -12.87 -19.96 -22.79
N ILE A 499 -13.89 -20.49 -22.11
CA ILE A 499 -14.16 -20.14 -20.70
C ILE A 499 -13.03 -20.65 -19.79
N LEU A 500 -12.52 -21.86 -20.02
CA LEU A 500 -11.41 -22.43 -19.26
C LEU A 500 -10.11 -21.66 -19.50
N LEU A 501 -9.79 -21.29 -20.75
CA LEU A 501 -8.59 -20.53 -21.10
C LEU A 501 -8.56 -19.16 -20.43
N ARG A 502 -9.71 -18.46 -20.36
CA ARG A 502 -9.85 -17.19 -19.61
C ARG A 502 -9.56 -17.32 -18.11
N ASN A 503 -9.61 -18.55 -17.59
CA ASN A 503 -9.30 -18.87 -16.21
C ASN A 503 -7.96 -19.62 -16.07
N ASN A 504 -7.05 -19.49 -17.04
CA ASN A 504 -5.75 -20.16 -17.07
C ASN A 504 -5.84 -21.70 -16.94
N SER A 505 -6.87 -22.30 -17.54
CA SER A 505 -7.08 -23.75 -17.63
C SER A 505 -7.38 -24.17 -19.08
N THR A 506 -7.46 -25.46 -19.36
CA THR A 506 -7.79 -25.99 -20.70
C THR A 506 -8.44 -27.36 -20.54
N LEU A 507 -9.33 -27.73 -21.47
CA LEU A 507 -9.88 -29.07 -21.62
C LEU A 507 -8.77 -30.13 -21.71
N LYS A 508 -7.57 -29.78 -22.22
CA LYS A 508 -6.40 -30.70 -22.24
C LYS A 508 -5.95 -31.13 -20.85
N ASN A 509 -6.28 -30.38 -19.81
CA ASN A 509 -5.96 -30.75 -18.43
C ASN A 509 -6.86 -31.88 -17.90
N PHE A 510 -7.92 -32.23 -18.62
CA PHE A 510 -8.90 -33.23 -18.23
C PHE A 510 -8.82 -34.45 -19.17
N LYS A 511 -8.05 -35.46 -18.76
CA LYS A 511 -7.62 -36.60 -19.60
C LYS A 511 -8.71 -37.36 -20.37
N ASN A 512 -9.96 -37.32 -19.91
CA ASN A 512 -11.08 -38.08 -20.49
C ASN A 512 -12.12 -37.18 -21.22
N MET A 513 -11.84 -35.89 -21.39
CA MET A 513 -12.70 -34.99 -22.14
C MET A 513 -12.21 -34.86 -23.59
N SER A 514 -13.15 -34.87 -24.53
CA SER A 514 -12.86 -34.57 -25.94
C SER A 514 -12.39 -33.11 -26.06
N TYR A 515 -11.34 -32.91 -26.86
CA TYR A 515 -10.85 -31.57 -27.17
C TYR A 515 -11.46 -31.09 -28.48
N PRO A 516 -11.91 -29.82 -28.58
CA PRO A 516 -12.50 -29.33 -29.82
C PRO A 516 -11.47 -29.35 -30.96
N ASP A 517 -11.91 -29.79 -32.15
CA ASP A 517 -11.13 -29.68 -33.38
C ASP A 517 -11.12 -28.22 -33.84
N VAL A 518 -10.04 -27.53 -33.49
CA VAL A 518 -9.86 -26.09 -33.71
C VAL A 518 -9.64 -25.77 -35.20
N GLU A 519 -9.19 -26.71 -36.04
CA GLU A 519 -8.96 -26.47 -37.48
C GLU A 519 -10.29 -26.39 -38.27
N SER A 520 -11.28 -27.23 -37.96
CA SER A 520 -12.62 -27.14 -38.58
C SER A 520 -13.43 -25.93 -38.09
N VAL A 521 -13.23 -25.48 -36.85
CA VAL A 521 -13.88 -24.27 -36.29
C VAL A 521 -13.19 -22.97 -36.72
N SER A 522 -11.87 -22.98 -36.93
CA SER A 522 -11.10 -21.79 -37.35
C SER A 522 -11.24 -21.47 -38.84
N SER A 523 -11.35 -22.48 -39.71
CA SER A 523 -11.55 -22.31 -41.15
C SER A 523 -12.93 -21.73 -41.51
N SER A 524 -13.94 -21.97 -40.66
CA SER A 524 -15.30 -21.50 -40.88
C SER A 524 -15.61 -20.14 -40.23
N ASN A 525 -14.77 -19.62 -39.31
CA ASN A 525 -15.26 -18.60 -38.38
C ASN A 525 -14.27 -17.49 -37.95
N ASN A 526 -13.08 -17.37 -38.53
CA ASN A 526 -12.04 -16.59 -37.84
C ASN A 526 -11.68 -15.22 -38.44
N ARG A 527 -12.47 -14.20 -38.05
CA ARG A 527 -12.08 -12.77 -38.10
C ARG A 527 -10.87 -12.45 -37.19
N LEU A 528 -10.63 -13.23 -36.13
CA LEU A 528 -9.45 -13.11 -35.27
C LEU A 528 -8.17 -13.64 -35.91
N ILE A 529 -8.18 -14.39 -37.03
CA ILE A 529 -6.93 -14.65 -37.78
C ILE A 529 -6.47 -13.38 -38.51
N THR A 530 -7.42 -12.57 -38.97
CA THR A 530 -7.12 -11.25 -39.55
C THR A 530 -6.68 -10.24 -38.47
N GLU A 531 -7.11 -10.42 -37.21
CA GLU A 531 -6.71 -9.57 -36.08
C GLU A 531 -5.44 -10.13 -35.36
N GLU A 532 -5.18 -11.45 -35.32
CA GLU A 532 -3.96 -12.09 -34.75
C GLU A 532 -2.73 -12.07 -35.65
N LEU A 533 -2.91 -11.79 -36.94
CA LEU A 533 -1.78 -11.40 -37.80
C LEU A 533 -1.41 -9.91 -37.63
N ASP A 534 -2.08 -9.21 -36.71
CA ASP A 534 -1.91 -7.78 -36.40
C ASP A 534 -1.64 -7.55 -34.90
N TYR A 535 -0.83 -8.40 -34.24
CA TYR A 535 -0.33 -8.14 -32.88
C TYR A 535 1.20 -8.18 -32.74
N ASP A 536 1.70 -7.17 -32.04
CA ASP A 536 3.11 -6.88 -31.82
C ASP A 536 3.67 -7.69 -30.64
N ILE A 537 4.26 -8.85 -30.97
CA ILE A 537 4.94 -9.80 -30.07
C ILE A 537 5.92 -9.17 -29.04
N PRO A 538 6.61 -8.03 -29.28
CA PRO A 538 7.42 -7.31 -28.29
C PRO A 538 6.64 -6.76 -27.10
N VAL A 539 5.37 -6.36 -27.27
CA VAL A 539 4.54 -5.77 -26.21
C VAL A 539 4.20 -6.81 -25.15
N LEU A 540 3.84 -8.03 -25.57
CA LEU A 540 3.54 -9.15 -24.67
C LEU A 540 4.76 -9.63 -23.86
N LYS A 541 5.98 -9.30 -24.30
CA LYS A 541 7.21 -9.55 -23.53
C LYS A 541 7.43 -8.52 -22.41
N ASN A 542 6.82 -7.34 -22.47
CA ASN A 542 6.92 -6.31 -21.42
C ASN A 542 6.00 -6.60 -20.23
N ASP A 543 4.85 -7.23 -20.45
CA ASP A 543 3.80 -7.37 -19.42
C ASP A 543 4.05 -8.45 -18.35
N TYR A 544 4.99 -9.39 -18.56
CA TYR A 544 5.30 -10.44 -17.57
C TYR A 544 6.59 -10.22 -16.79
N GLY A 545 7.23 -9.04 -16.90
CA GLY A 545 8.49 -8.75 -16.22
C GLY A 545 8.61 -7.38 -15.55
N ARG A 546 7.63 -6.47 -15.70
CA ARG A 546 7.72 -5.07 -15.22
C ARG A 546 6.37 -4.55 -14.73
N ASP A 547 6.39 -3.55 -13.85
CA ASP A 547 5.18 -2.82 -13.47
C ASP A 547 4.55 -2.15 -14.72
N PRO A 548 3.19 -2.10 -14.83
CA PRO A 548 2.52 -1.63 -16.05
C PRO A 548 2.90 -0.20 -16.44
N PHE A 549 2.86 0.11 -17.73
CA PHE A 549 3.12 1.45 -18.25
C PHE A 549 1.83 2.12 -18.74
N VAL A 550 1.75 3.43 -18.59
CA VAL A 550 0.79 4.29 -19.30
C VAL A 550 1.57 5.35 -20.08
N TYR A 551 1.18 5.54 -21.34
CA TYR A 551 1.89 6.39 -22.29
C TYR A 551 1.00 7.56 -22.72
N TYR A 552 1.59 8.75 -22.77
CA TYR A 552 0.96 9.97 -23.24
C TYR A 552 1.89 10.68 -24.21
N ASP A 553 1.35 11.12 -25.34
CA ASP A 553 2.04 11.94 -26.34
C ASP A 553 1.34 13.29 -26.41
N TRP A 554 1.90 14.29 -25.72
CA TRP A 554 1.30 15.60 -25.55
C TRP A 554 1.96 16.66 -26.41
N THR A 555 1.16 17.43 -27.13
CA THR A 555 1.61 18.62 -27.86
C THR A 555 1.14 19.86 -27.12
N ILE A 556 2.09 20.61 -26.58
CA ILE A 556 1.84 21.91 -25.94
C ILE A 556 1.84 22.97 -27.04
N SER A 557 0.71 23.65 -27.20
CA SER A 557 0.51 24.66 -28.25
C SER A 557 -0.39 25.80 -27.78
N TYR A 558 -0.43 26.90 -28.52
CA TYR A 558 -1.38 27.98 -28.27
C TYR A 558 -2.71 27.71 -28.97
N ILE A 559 -3.82 27.91 -28.24
CA ILE A 559 -5.16 28.08 -28.80
C ILE A 559 -5.69 29.47 -28.49
N THR A 560 -6.74 29.90 -29.18
CA THR A 560 -7.47 31.12 -28.82
C THR A 560 -8.70 30.74 -27.99
N ALA A 561 -8.82 31.30 -26.79
CA ALA A 561 -10.00 31.14 -25.94
C ALA A 561 -10.46 32.49 -25.39
N SER A 562 -11.71 32.56 -24.93
CA SER A 562 -12.26 33.77 -24.30
C SER A 562 -13.11 33.44 -23.06
N PRO A 563 -12.52 32.90 -21.97
CA PRO A 563 -13.28 32.45 -20.80
C PRO A 563 -14.12 33.55 -20.15
N LEU A 564 -13.65 34.81 -20.20
CA LEU A 564 -14.37 35.99 -19.70
C LEU A 564 -14.82 36.94 -20.83
N GLY A 565 -14.99 36.42 -22.06
CA GLY A 565 -15.43 37.20 -23.22
C GLY A 565 -14.32 37.97 -23.96
N VAL A 566 -13.11 38.05 -23.38
CA VAL A 566 -11.93 38.64 -24.03
C VAL A 566 -11.11 37.53 -24.69
N LYS A 567 -10.90 37.61 -26.01
CA LYS A 567 -10.06 36.66 -26.76
C LYS A 567 -8.59 36.82 -26.39
N GLN A 568 -7.95 35.72 -25.98
CA GLN A 568 -6.51 35.68 -25.75
C GLN A 568 -5.90 34.32 -26.10
N GLN A 569 -4.58 34.30 -26.26
CA GLN A 569 -3.84 33.05 -26.42
C GLN A 569 -3.77 32.31 -25.09
N VAL A 570 -4.05 31.02 -25.13
CA VAL A 570 -4.07 30.11 -24.00
C VAL A 570 -3.20 28.91 -24.36
N ILE A 571 -2.41 28.43 -23.39
CA ILE A 571 -1.60 27.23 -23.54
C ILE A 571 -2.52 26.02 -23.36
N ALA A 572 -2.60 25.20 -24.39
CA ALA A 572 -3.37 23.97 -24.42
C ALA A 572 -2.45 22.76 -24.58
N ILE A 573 -2.95 21.61 -24.16
CA ILE A 573 -2.30 20.31 -24.40
C ILE A 573 -3.23 19.51 -25.29
N ASP A 574 -2.73 19.09 -26.45
CA ASP A 574 -3.51 18.42 -27.49
C ASP A 574 -4.79 19.18 -27.88
N GLY A 575 -4.67 20.52 -27.93
CA GLY A 575 -5.77 21.44 -28.24
C GLY A 575 -6.81 21.60 -27.13
N GLN A 576 -6.61 20.99 -25.95
CA GLN A 576 -7.52 21.05 -24.81
C GLN A 576 -7.06 22.08 -23.77
N PHE A 577 -8.02 22.86 -23.27
CA PHE A 577 -7.86 23.76 -22.13
C PHE A 577 -9.05 23.61 -21.17
N PRO A 578 -8.85 23.14 -19.93
CA PRO A 578 -7.61 22.61 -19.36
C PRO A 578 -7.06 21.40 -20.13
N GLY A 579 -5.80 21.04 -19.87
CA GLY A 579 -5.18 19.85 -20.46
C GLY A 579 -5.87 18.55 -20.02
N PRO A 580 -5.61 17.44 -20.73
CA PRO A 580 -6.24 16.15 -20.49
C PRO A 580 -5.91 15.60 -19.10
N ILE A 581 -6.81 14.80 -18.53
CA ILE A 581 -6.54 14.13 -17.26
C ILE A 581 -5.47 13.05 -17.48
N LEU A 582 -4.41 13.09 -16.69
CA LEU A 582 -3.45 11.99 -16.60
C LEU A 582 -3.99 10.98 -15.60
N GLU A 583 -4.39 9.82 -16.09
CA GLU A 583 -4.88 8.73 -15.26
C GLU A 583 -3.85 7.60 -15.16
N GLY A 584 -3.69 7.06 -13.95
CA GLY A 584 -2.87 5.89 -13.70
C GLY A 584 -3.32 5.17 -12.44
N THR A 585 -2.78 3.97 -12.22
CA THR A 585 -3.04 3.19 -11.01
C THR A 585 -1.76 3.06 -10.19
N THR A 586 -1.88 2.97 -8.87
CA THR A 586 -0.73 2.76 -7.97
C THR A 586 0.22 1.65 -8.49
N ASN A 587 1.49 2.00 -8.54
CA ASN A 587 2.67 1.30 -9.08
C ASN A 587 2.86 1.32 -10.59
N TRP A 588 1.99 1.97 -11.36
CA TRP A 588 2.23 2.15 -12.79
C TRP A 588 3.44 3.06 -13.06
N ASN A 589 4.13 2.79 -14.16
CA ASN A 589 5.09 3.67 -14.78
C ASN A 589 4.34 4.61 -15.72
N VAL A 590 4.59 5.90 -15.62
CA VAL A 590 3.96 6.95 -16.42
C VAL A 590 5.03 7.51 -17.34
N VAL A 591 4.74 7.49 -18.64
CA VAL A 591 5.62 8.01 -19.68
C VAL A 591 4.87 9.10 -20.44
N VAL A 592 5.35 10.33 -20.36
CA VAL A 592 4.75 11.49 -21.04
C VAL A 592 5.77 12.13 -21.96
N ASN A 593 5.57 11.96 -23.27
CA ASN A 593 6.34 12.64 -24.28
C ASN A 593 5.72 14.01 -24.58
N VAL A 594 6.43 15.07 -24.22
CA VAL A 594 6.00 16.46 -24.34
C VAL A 594 6.68 17.09 -25.55
N LYS A 595 5.88 17.50 -26.53
CA LYS A 595 6.31 18.26 -27.73
C LYS A 595 6.00 19.73 -27.50
N ASN A 596 7.01 20.59 -27.59
CA ASN A 596 6.85 22.02 -27.41
C ASN A 596 6.62 22.72 -28.76
N ASP A 597 5.37 23.13 -29.03
CA ASP A 597 4.99 23.98 -30.18
C ASP A 597 4.70 25.43 -29.75
N LEU A 598 5.18 25.84 -28.57
CA LEU A 598 5.16 27.23 -28.13
C LEU A 598 6.32 28.02 -28.75
N ASP A 599 6.26 29.35 -28.66
CA ASP A 599 7.33 30.26 -29.08
C ASP A 599 8.37 30.53 -27.97
N GLU A 600 8.24 29.85 -26.82
CA GLU A 600 9.17 29.93 -25.69
C GLU A 600 9.44 28.52 -25.11
N PRO A 601 10.58 28.32 -24.43
CA PRO A 601 10.87 27.05 -23.78
C PRO A 601 9.84 26.68 -22.71
N VAL A 602 9.62 25.39 -22.51
CA VAL A 602 8.62 24.89 -21.55
C VAL A 602 9.16 23.73 -20.70
N LEU A 603 8.71 23.67 -19.45
CA LEU A 603 8.77 22.48 -18.60
C LEU A 603 7.39 22.24 -18.00
N LEU A 604 7.02 20.97 -17.80
CA LEU A 604 5.88 20.59 -16.97
C LEU A 604 6.39 20.04 -15.65
N THR A 605 5.75 20.45 -14.55
CA THR A 605 5.94 19.85 -13.22
C THR A 605 4.68 19.12 -12.77
N TRP A 606 4.84 18.14 -11.89
CA TRP A 606 3.83 17.15 -11.50
C TRP A 606 3.45 17.35 -10.03
N ASN A 607 2.69 18.40 -9.74
CA ASN A 607 2.42 18.89 -8.40
C ASN A 607 1.89 17.79 -7.44
N GLY A 608 2.75 17.33 -6.53
CA GLY A 608 2.45 16.31 -5.52
C GLY A 608 2.87 14.88 -5.88
N ILE A 609 3.35 14.64 -7.10
CA ILE A 609 4.01 13.37 -7.45
C ILE A 609 5.42 13.34 -6.84
N GLN A 610 5.74 12.26 -6.15
CA GLN A 610 6.96 12.15 -5.34
C GLN A 610 8.19 11.73 -6.14
N HIS A 611 8.03 11.31 -7.40
CA HIS A 611 9.14 10.91 -8.27
C HIS A 611 10.20 10.04 -7.56
N ARG A 612 9.77 8.97 -6.88
CA ARG A 612 10.63 8.19 -5.98
C ARG A 612 11.94 7.79 -6.69
N ARG A 613 13.07 8.25 -6.15
CA ARG A 613 14.45 8.04 -6.66
C ARG A 613 14.76 8.76 -7.98
N ASN A 614 13.93 9.69 -8.45
CA ASN A 614 14.03 10.21 -9.81
C ASN A 614 13.75 11.73 -9.92
N SER A 615 14.60 12.55 -9.27
CA SER A 615 14.50 14.02 -9.35
C SER A 615 14.70 14.59 -10.78
N TRP A 616 15.18 13.78 -11.73
CA TRP A 616 15.30 14.16 -13.15
C TRP A 616 13.97 14.39 -13.86
N GLN A 617 12.86 13.96 -13.25
CA GLN A 617 11.52 14.01 -13.86
C GLN A 617 10.64 15.11 -13.25
N ASP A 618 11.19 15.87 -12.32
CA ASP A 618 10.49 16.87 -11.51
C ASP A 618 10.01 18.07 -12.35
N GLY A 619 10.79 18.41 -13.38
CA GLY A 619 10.37 19.37 -14.40
C GLY A 619 10.32 20.81 -13.91
N VAL A 620 11.33 21.22 -13.14
CA VAL A 620 11.54 22.61 -12.71
C VAL A 620 12.95 23.08 -13.12
N LEU A 621 13.18 24.40 -13.13
CA LEU A 621 14.41 24.99 -13.67
C LEU A 621 15.69 24.57 -12.92
N GLY A 622 15.59 24.17 -11.65
CA GLY A 622 16.73 23.66 -10.90
C GLY A 622 17.08 22.19 -11.20
N THR A 623 16.15 21.40 -11.75
CA THR A 623 16.35 19.98 -12.04
C THR A 623 16.52 19.70 -13.54
N ASN A 624 15.86 20.48 -14.41
CA ASN A 624 15.81 20.25 -15.85
C ASN A 624 16.15 21.50 -16.66
N CYS A 625 16.83 21.29 -17.80
CA CYS A 625 16.88 22.30 -18.86
C CYS A 625 15.52 22.35 -19.56
N PRO A 626 14.93 23.55 -19.81
CA PRO A 626 13.67 23.67 -20.52
C PRO A 626 13.69 23.08 -21.93
N ILE A 627 12.55 22.51 -22.34
CA ILE A 627 12.34 21.96 -23.68
C ILE A 627 12.28 23.15 -24.66
N PRO A 628 13.24 23.31 -25.59
CA PRO A 628 13.21 24.42 -26.53
C PRO A 628 12.00 24.37 -27.46
N ALA A 629 11.65 25.50 -28.08
CA ALA A 629 10.60 25.54 -29.09
C ALA A 629 10.93 24.58 -30.26
N GLY A 630 9.95 23.78 -30.69
CA GLY A 630 10.08 22.77 -31.73
C GLY A 630 10.77 21.47 -31.30
N TRP A 631 11.17 21.35 -30.03
CA TRP A 631 11.79 20.15 -29.46
C TRP A 631 10.78 19.33 -28.67
N ASN A 632 11.14 18.08 -28.37
CA ASN A 632 10.42 17.25 -27.42
C ASN A 632 11.27 16.76 -26.24
N TRP A 633 10.60 16.26 -25.21
CA TRP A 633 11.21 15.58 -24.07
C TRP A 633 10.25 14.54 -23.52
N THR A 634 10.76 13.38 -23.12
CA THR A 634 9.95 12.35 -22.49
C THR A 634 10.23 12.30 -21.00
N TYR A 635 9.20 12.56 -20.21
CA TYR A 635 9.18 12.31 -18.78
C TYR A 635 8.83 10.84 -18.51
N GLU A 636 9.58 10.16 -17.64
CA GLU A 636 9.34 8.76 -17.26
C GLU A 636 9.52 8.57 -15.75
N PHE A 637 8.41 8.31 -15.05
CA PHE A 637 8.41 8.14 -13.60
C PHE A 637 7.38 7.12 -13.12
N GLN A 638 7.63 6.50 -11.97
CA GLN A 638 6.68 5.56 -11.35
C GLN A 638 5.87 6.27 -10.26
N VAL A 639 4.54 6.09 -10.26
CA VAL A 639 3.67 6.63 -9.20
C VAL A 639 3.66 5.76 -7.93
N LYS A 640 4.28 4.58 -8.01
CA LYS A 640 4.59 3.67 -6.89
C LYS A 640 3.40 3.55 -5.92
N ASP A 641 3.57 3.83 -4.64
CA ASP A 641 2.55 3.66 -3.61
C ASP A 641 1.61 4.87 -3.45
N GLN A 642 1.70 5.89 -4.33
CA GLN A 642 0.77 7.01 -4.32
C GLN A 642 -0.59 6.60 -4.88
N ILE A 643 -1.61 7.24 -4.32
CA ILE A 643 -3.02 7.21 -4.69
C ILE A 643 -3.56 8.60 -4.40
N GLY A 644 -4.60 9.06 -5.08
CA GLY A 644 -5.23 10.35 -4.77
C GLY A 644 -5.36 11.29 -5.96
N SER A 645 -5.50 12.57 -5.65
CA SER A 645 -5.78 13.66 -6.59
C SER A 645 -4.60 14.63 -6.63
N PHE A 646 -3.98 14.78 -7.80
CA PHE A 646 -2.85 15.67 -8.07
C PHE A 646 -3.10 16.46 -9.36
N PHE A 647 -2.17 17.28 -9.81
CA PHE A 647 -2.28 17.98 -11.10
C PHE A 647 -0.90 18.32 -11.65
N TYR A 648 -0.81 18.63 -12.94
CA TYR A 648 0.40 19.13 -13.58
C TYR A 648 0.19 20.55 -14.10
N PHE A 649 1.28 21.29 -14.30
CA PHE A 649 1.24 22.62 -14.91
C PHE A 649 2.62 23.06 -15.47
N PRO A 650 2.69 24.11 -16.31
CA PRO A 650 3.94 24.64 -16.81
C PRO A 650 4.72 25.41 -15.74
N SER A 651 5.96 25.02 -15.45
CA SER A 651 6.79 25.60 -14.38
C SER A 651 7.67 26.76 -14.85
N THR A 652 7.57 27.16 -16.11
CA THR A 652 8.45 28.14 -16.76
C THR A 652 7.74 29.44 -17.10
N ASN A 653 8.47 30.57 -17.07
CA ASN A 653 8.12 31.79 -17.80
C ASN A 653 6.72 32.38 -17.55
N PHE A 654 6.14 32.16 -16.37
CA PHE A 654 4.78 32.57 -15.99
C PHE A 654 3.66 31.86 -16.78
N GLN A 655 3.98 30.79 -17.50
CA GLN A 655 3.09 30.10 -18.43
C GLN A 655 1.84 29.50 -17.78
N ARG A 656 1.91 29.09 -16.51
CA ARG A 656 0.75 28.59 -15.76
C ARG A 656 -0.43 29.58 -15.77
N ALA A 657 -0.18 30.88 -15.81
CA ALA A 657 -1.23 31.91 -15.88
C ALA A 657 -2.04 31.84 -17.19
N ALA A 658 -1.49 31.23 -18.25
CA ALA A 658 -2.15 31.05 -19.54
C ALA A 658 -2.72 29.64 -19.74
N GLY A 659 -2.71 28.75 -18.75
CA GLY A 659 -3.17 27.37 -18.90
C GLY A 659 -2.05 26.33 -18.88
N GLY A 660 -2.17 25.32 -19.73
CA GLY A 660 -1.23 24.19 -19.81
C GLY A 660 -1.27 23.26 -18.59
N TYR A 661 -2.28 23.38 -17.74
CA TYR A 661 -2.49 22.57 -16.54
C TYR A 661 -3.62 21.57 -16.73
N GLY A 662 -3.59 20.47 -15.98
CA GLY A 662 -4.62 19.43 -15.99
C GLY A 662 -4.53 18.50 -14.79
N GLY A 663 -5.61 17.78 -14.51
CA GLY A 663 -5.69 16.87 -13.36
C GLY A 663 -4.84 15.61 -13.53
N ILE A 664 -4.36 15.08 -12.42
CA ILE A 664 -3.73 13.76 -12.32
C ILE A 664 -4.54 12.92 -11.34
N THR A 665 -5.00 11.76 -11.77
CA THR A 665 -5.74 10.81 -10.95
C THR A 665 -4.94 9.53 -10.80
N ILE A 666 -4.54 9.21 -9.56
CA ILE A 666 -3.90 7.93 -9.24
C ILE A 666 -4.87 7.04 -8.48
N ASN A 667 -5.33 5.99 -9.14
CA ASN A 667 -6.34 5.06 -8.63
C ASN A 667 -5.75 3.98 -7.72
N ASN A 668 -6.60 3.46 -6.84
CA ASN A 668 -6.33 2.21 -6.13
C ASN A 668 -6.31 1.05 -7.14
N ARG A 669 -5.60 -0.04 -6.80
CA ARG A 669 -5.79 -1.31 -7.52
C ARG A 669 -7.14 -1.90 -7.14
N ASP A 670 -7.81 -2.60 -8.05
CA ASP A 670 -9.15 -3.18 -7.84
C ASP A 670 -9.27 -4.07 -6.59
N VAL A 671 -8.16 -4.70 -6.17
CA VAL A 671 -8.09 -5.53 -4.96
C VAL A 671 -7.98 -4.72 -3.65
N ILE A 672 -7.86 -3.40 -3.71
CA ILE A 672 -7.67 -2.49 -2.57
C ILE A 672 -8.86 -1.52 -2.50
N PRO A 673 -9.86 -1.78 -1.65
CA PRO A 673 -11.02 -0.90 -1.53
C PRO A 673 -10.63 0.48 -0.97
N VAL A 674 -11.38 1.50 -1.35
CA VAL A 674 -11.30 2.84 -0.73
C VAL A 674 -11.91 2.83 0.68
N PRO A 675 -11.47 3.69 1.61
CA PRO A 675 -11.94 3.69 3.00
C PRO A 675 -13.26 4.45 3.21
N PHE A 676 -14.07 4.59 2.17
CA PHE A 676 -15.38 5.23 2.14
C PHE A 676 -16.29 4.48 1.15
N GLY A 677 -17.59 4.77 1.15
CA GLY A 677 -18.52 4.16 0.21
C GLY A 677 -18.08 4.40 -1.23
N ALA A 678 -18.18 3.38 -2.10
CA ALA A 678 -17.83 3.52 -3.51
C ALA A 678 -18.72 4.61 -4.13
N PRO A 679 -18.15 5.69 -4.70
CA PRO A 679 -18.93 6.71 -5.38
C PRO A 679 -19.52 6.15 -6.68
N ASP A 680 -20.65 6.70 -7.11
CA ASP A 680 -21.28 6.38 -8.40
C ASP A 680 -20.46 6.92 -9.60
N GLY A 681 -19.54 7.85 -9.36
CA GLY A 681 -18.63 8.37 -10.36
C GLY A 681 -17.63 9.39 -9.81
N ASP A 682 -16.62 9.70 -10.61
CA ASP A 682 -15.62 10.74 -10.35
C ASP A 682 -15.88 11.98 -11.21
N ILE A 683 -15.71 13.17 -10.61
CA ILE A 683 -15.83 14.46 -11.28
C ILE A 683 -14.58 15.27 -10.96
N THR A 684 -13.80 15.64 -11.98
CA THR A 684 -12.63 16.50 -11.81
C THR A 684 -13.00 17.96 -12.03
N LEU A 685 -12.64 18.79 -11.05
CA LEU A 685 -12.83 20.24 -11.06
C LEU A 685 -11.49 20.96 -10.94
N VAL A 686 -11.08 21.57 -12.02
CA VAL A 686 -9.94 22.49 -12.07
C VAL A 686 -10.47 23.90 -11.88
N ILE A 687 -10.18 24.50 -10.73
CA ILE A 687 -10.55 25.88 -10.40
C ILE A 687 -9.32 26.77 -10.37
N GLY A 688 -9.48 28.03 -10.77
CA GLY A 688 -8.37 28.97 -10.77
C GLY A 688 -8.82 30.39 -11.06
N ASP A 689 -8.05 31.34 -10.54
CA ASP A 689 -8.14 32.73 -10.94
C ASP A 689 -7.66 32.96 -12.37
N TRP A 690 -8.26 33.95 -13.01
CA TRP A 690 -8.00 34.29 -14.40
C TRP A 690 -7.85 35.79 -14.58
N PHE A 691 -6.90 36.16 -15.42
CA PHE A 691 -6.61 37.52 -15.82
C PHE A 691 -6.84 37.65 -17.33
N ILE A 692 -7.44 38.75 -17.77
CA ILE A 692 -7.68 39.02 -19.20
C ILE A 692 -6.41 39.53 -19.93
N LYS A 693 -5.33 39.78 -19.17
CA LYS A 693 -4.00 40.05 -19.72
C LYS A 693 -3.29 38.74 -20.04
N SER A 694 -2.52 38.73 -21.12
CA SER A 694 -1.68 37.59 -21.49
C SER A 694 -0.63 37.29 -20.41
N HIS A 695 -0.21 36.03 -20.26
CA HIS A 695 0.85 35.66 -19.31
C HIS A 695 2.17 36.40 -19.57
N LYS A 696 2.47 36.72 -20.83
CA LYS A 696 3.65 37.51 -21.22
C LYS A 696 3.56 38.95 -20.72
N ASP A 697 2.37 39.55 -20.74
CA ASP A 697 2.19 40.91 -20.25
C ASP A 697 2.10 40.95 -18.72
N LEU A 698 1.46 39.97 -18.08
CA LEU A 698 1.51 39.79 -16.62
C LEU A 698 2.96 39.63 -16.14
N ARG A 699 3.76 38.81 -16.83
CA ARG A 699 5.20 38.66 -16.54
C ARG A 699 5.94 40.01 -16.62
N LYS A 700 5.72 40.79 -17.68
CA LYS A 700 6.32 42.13 -17.82
C LYS A 700 5.86 43.09 -16.72
N ASP A 701 4.61 43.00 -16.29
CA ASP A 701 4.07 43.83 -15.21
C ASP A 701 4.78 43.49 -13.89
N ILE A 702 4.92 42.21 -13.56
CA ILE A 702 5.68 41.74 -12.39
C ILE A 702 7.15 42.20 -12.47
N GLU A 703 7.81 42.09 -13.62
CA GLU A 703 9.20 42.56 -13.81
C GLU A 703 9.36 44.07 -13.63
N LYS A 704 8.33 44.84 -13.94
CA LYS A 704 8.27 46.30 -13.70
C LYS A 704 7.85 46.65 -12.28
N GLY A 705 7.58 45.66 -11.43
CA GLY A 705 7.18 45.84 -10.04
C GLY A 705 5.69 46.13 -9.85
N VAL A 706 4.85 45.88 -10.84
CA VAL A 706 3.38 45.99 -10.75
C VAL A 706 2.82 44.71 -10.12
N ASP A 707 1.95 44.84 -9.12
CA ASP A 707 1.26 43.70 -8.49
C ASP A 707 0.20 43.09 -9.43
N LEU A 708 -0.07 41.79 -9.28
CA LEU A 708 -1.14 41.10 -10.02
C LEU A 708 -2.52 41.76 -9.79
N GLY A 709 -2.77 42.24 -8.58
CA GLY A 709 -4.08 42.75 -8.16
C GLY A 709 -5.13 41.66 -8.04
N SER A 710 -6.40 42.06 -7.95
CA SER A 710 -7.54 41.13 -7.93
C SER A 710 -7.73 40.48 -9.30
N PRO A 711 -8.10 39.19 -9.35
CA PRO A 711 -8.37 38.53 -10.63
C PRO A 711 -9.63 39.07 -11.30
N ASP A 712 -9.66 39.01 -12.63
CA ASP A 712 -10.80 39.46 -13.44
C ASP A 712 -11.99 38.48 -13.34
N GLY A 713 -11.71 37.21 -13.03
CA GLY A 713 -12.73 36.18 -12.82
C GLY A 713 -12.12 34.87 -12.32
N ILE A 714 -12.98 33.96 -11.84
CA ILE A 714 -12.61 32.59 -11.48
C ILE A 714 -13.21 31.63 -12.52
N LEU A 715 -12.41 30.68 -12.97
CA LEU A 715 -12.82 29.67 -13.93
C LEU A 715 -13.13 28.33 -13.27
N PHE A 716 -14.07 27.59 -13.87
CA PHE A 716 -14.28 26.17 -13.64
C PHE A 716 -13.95 25.42 -14.93
N ASN A 717 -12.97 24.53 -14.88
CA ASN A 717 -12.52 23.75 -16.04
C ASN A 717 -12.29 24.62 -17.28
N GLY A 718 -11.61 25.76 -17.11
CA GLY A 718 -11.28 26.71 -18.20
C GLY A 718 -12.46 27.54 -18.72
N LEU A 719 -13.66 27.37 -18.17
CA LEU A 719 -14.87 28.10 -18.54
C LEU A 719 -15.20 29.20 -17.53
N GLY A 720 -15.84 30.27 -18.01
CA GLY A 720 -16.27 31.40 -17.20
C GLY A 720 -17.49 31.11 -16.33
N PRO A 721 -17.95 32.11 -15.56
CA PRO A 721 -19.10 31.96 -14.68
C PRO A 721 -20.42 31.88 -15.47
N TYR A 722 -21.35 31.07 -14.96
CA TYR A 722 -22.77 31.14 -15.31
C TYR A 722 -23.31 32.54 -15.04
N ARG A 723 -24.26 33.00 -15.85
CA ARG A 723 -24.85 34.33 -15.75
C ARG A 723 -25.88 34.44 -14.61
N TYR A 724 -25.41 34.33 -13.37
CA TYR A 724 -26.23 34.44 -12.16
C TYR A 724 -26.67 35.89 -11.86
N ASP A 725 -25.91 36.87 -12.34
CA ASP A 725 -26.22 38.30 -12.25
C ASP A 725 -25.88 38.99 -13.58
N SER A 726 -26.91 39.49 -14.25
CA SER A 726 -26.78 40.16 -15.55
C SER A 726 -25.94 41.45 -15.55
N SER A 727 -25.71 42.03 -14.37
CA SER A 727 -24.88 43.23 -14.18
C SER A 727 -23.39 42.91 -13.96
N ILE A 728 -23.07 41.66 -13.60
CA ILE A 728 -21.70 41.20 -13.31
C ILE A 728 -21.17 40.35 -14.46
N VAL A 729 -21.98 39.41 -14.95
CA VAL A 729 -21.59 38.45 -15.98
C VAL A 729 -22.22 38.84 -17.33
N PRO A 730 -21.41 39.13 -18.37
CA PRO A 730 -21.92 39.42 -19.71
C PRO A 730 -22.72 38.25 -20.30
N ASP A 731 -23.54 38.56 -21.30
CA ASP A 731 -24.23 37.53 -22.07
C ASP A 731 -23.27 36.73 -22.96
N GLY A 732 -23.57 35.45 -23.20
CA GLY A 732 -22.79 34.59 -24.10
C GLY A 732 -21.48 34.05 -23.53
N ILE A 733 -21.22 34.18 -22.22
CA ILE A 733 -20.09 33.52 -21.55
C ILE A 733 -20.38 32.02 -21.41
N ALA A 734 -19.48 31.18 -21.93
CA ALA A 734 -19.56 29.74 -21.74
C ALA A 734 -19.21 29.36 -20.29
N TYR A 735 -19.98 28.44 -19.72
CA TYR A 735 -19.89 28.03 -18.32
C TYR A 735 -19.95 26.52 -18.16
N GLN A 736 -19.44 26.03 -17.03
CA GLN A 736 -19.43 24.60 -16.73
C GLN A 736 -20.80 24.11 -16.27
N VAL A 737 -21.26 23.00 -16.87
CA VAL A 737 -22.41 22.22 -16.40
C VAL A 737 -21.91 20.84 -15.98
N ILE A 738 -22.31 20.38 -14.80
CA ILE A 738 -21.97 19.07 -14.26
C ILE A 738 -23.26 18.26 -14.17
N ASN A 739 -23.37 17.23 -15.00
CA ASN A 739 -24.55 16.38 -15.05
C ASN A 739 -24.46 15.29 -13.99
N VAL A 740 -25.52 15.15 -13.20
CA VAL A 740 -25.60 14.22 -12.06
C VAL A 740 -26.97 13.58 -11.97
N GLU A 741 -27.02 12.39 -11.39
CA GLU A 741 -28.27 11.67 -11.13
C GLU A 741 -28.76 11.90 -9.68
N PRO A 742 -30.08 12.14 -9.48
CA PRO A 742 -30.65 12.28 -8.15
C PRO A 742 -30.41 11.06 -7.27
N GLY A 743 -30.09 11.28 -5.99
CA GLY A 743 -29.83 10.24 -5.00
C GLY A 743 -28.47 9.54 -5.12
N LYS A 744 -27.69 9.81 -6.17
CA LYS A 744 -26.32 9.29 -6.34
C LYS A 744 -25.29 10.08 -5.53
N THR A 745 -24.13 9.49 -5.27
CA THR A 745 -23.01 10.15 -4.62
C THR A 745 -21.79 10.16 -5.53
N TYR A 746 -21.30 11.35 -5.86
CA TYR A 746 -20.13 11.52 -6.72
C TYR A 746 -18.90 11.96 -5.91
N ARG A 747 -17.71 11.55 -6.36
CA ARG A 747 -16.44 12.06 -5.81
C ARG A 747 -15.95 13.23 -6.65
N PHE A 748 -15.99 14.42 -6.08
CA PHE A 748 -15.48 15.65 -6.66
C PHE A 748 -14.00 15.82 -6.30
N ARG A 749 -13.11 15.79 -7.30
CA ARG A 749 -11.66 15.99 -7.18
C ARG A 749 -11.34 17.41 -7.60
N VAL A 750 -11.04 18.27 -6.64
CA VAL A 750 -10.92 19.72 -6.84
C VAL A 750 -9.47 20.15 -6.72
N HIS A 751 -8.98 20.88 -7.72
CA HIS A 751 -7.61 21.37 -7.80
C HIS A 751 -7.61 22.89 -7.97
N ASN A 752 -6.91 23.63 -7.09
CA ASN A 752 -6.67 25.06 -7.31
C ASN A 752 -5.35 25.25 -8.07
N VAL A 753 -5.46 25.46 -9.37
CA VAL A 753 -4.34 25.61 -10.32
C VAL A 753 -3.99 27.07 -10.61
N GLY A 754 -4.57 27.99 -9.84
CA GLY A 754 -4.48 29.42 -10.07
C GLY A 754 -3.07 30.01 -10.06
N THR A 755 -3.01 31.31 -10.32
CA THR A 755 -1.81 32.13 -10.25
C THR A 755 -1.45 32.42 -8.80
N SER A 756 -2.37 32.96 -7.98
CA SER A 756 -2.06 33.31 -6.59
C SER A 756 -3.25 33.28 -5.62
N THR A 757 -4.48 33.21 -6.13
CA THR A 757 -5.69 33.42 -5.33
C THR A 757 -6.15 32.16 -4.57
N SER A 758 -6.46 32.32 -3.27
CA SER A 758 -7.17 31.29 -2.49
C SER A 758 -8.67 31.33 -2.82
N LEU A 759 -9.30 30.16 -3.01
CA LEU A 759 -10.69 30.07 -3.45
C LEU A 759 -11.54 29.33 -2.43
N ASN A 760 -12.72 29.86 -2.12
CA ASN A 760 -13.72 29.16 -1.32
C ASN A 760 -14.73 28.45 -2.22
N LEU A 761 -14.74 27.12 -2.17
CA LEU A 761 -15.67 26.26 -2.89
C LEU A 761 -16.90 25.93 -2.04
N ARG A 762 -18.08 26.01 -2.64
CA ARG A 762 -19.35 25.58 -2.05
C ARG A 762 -20.36 25.18 -3.11
N ILE A 763 -21.29 24.30 -2.74
CA ILE A 763 -22.37 23.85 -3.61
C ILE A 763 -23.69 24.18 -2.92
N GLN A 764 -24.60 24.83 -3.64
CA GLN A 764 -25.88 25.28 -3.10
C GLN A 764 -26.67 24.10 -2.53
N ASN A 765 -26.99 24.19 -1.25
CA ASN A 765 -27.72 23.18 -0.47
C ASN A 765 -27.06 21.81 -0.36
N HIS A 766 -25.77 21.67 -0.69
CA HIS A 766 -25.05 20.40 -0.58
C HIS A 766 -23.86 20.51 0.37
N ASN A 767 -23.65 19.46 1.15
CA ASN A 767 -22.46 19.33 1.98
C ASN A 767 -21.32 18.66 1.19
N LEU A 768 -20.09 19.01 1.56
CA LEU A 768 -18.85 18.47 1.05
C LEU A 768 -18.25 17.52 2.09
N LEU A 769 -18.40 16.20 1.91
CA LEU A 769 -17.77 15.22 2.81
C LEU A 769 -16.31 15.03 2.38
N LEU A 770 -15.36 15.61 3.12
CA LEU A 770 -13.94 15.51 2.82
C LEU A 770 -13.44 14.07 3.05
N VAL A 771 -12.88 13.45 2.02
CA VAL A 771 -12.38 12.06 2.07
C VAL A 771 -10.90 11.89 1.74
N GLU A 772 -10.31 12.82 0.98
CA GLU A 772 -8.90 12.76 0.59
C GLU A 772 -8.32 14.16 0.32
N THR A 773 -7.02 14.33 0.57
CA THR A 773 -6.25 15.50 0.13
C THR A 773 -4.81 15.10 -0.20
N GLU A 774 -4.36 15.45 -1.41
CA GLU A 774 -2.98 15.27 -1.91
C GLU A 774 -2.37 13.89 -1.59
N GLY A 775 -3.19 12.85 -1.73
CA GLY A 775 -2.84 11.45 -1.57
C GLY A 775 -3.01 10.86 -0.17
N SER A 776 -3.58 11.61 0.76
CA SER A 776 -3.91 11.15 2.10
C SER A 776 -5.41 11.06 2.31
N TYR A 777 -5.86 9.89 2.79
CA TYR A 777 -7.24 9.74 3.25
C TYR A 777 -7.43 10.48 4.57
N THR A 778 -8.51 11.23 4.66
CA THR A 778 -8.80 12.05 5.83
C THR A 778 -9.80 11.35 6.75
N VAL A 779 -9.81 11.74 8.03
CA VAL A 779 -10.96 11.50 8.88
C VAL A 779 -12.14 12.21 8.22
N GLN A 780 -13.19 11.47 7.90
CA GLN A 780 -14.28 11.98 7.08
C GLN A 780 -15.07 13.04 7.87
N GLN A 781 -15.18 14.24 7.31
CA GLN A 781 -15.86 15.36 7.93
C GLN A 781 -16.66 16.15 6.88
N ASN A 782 -17.89 16.52 7.25
CA ASN A 782 -18.73 17.36 6.41
C ASN A 782 -18.37 18.83 6.57
N TYR A 783 -18.28 19.52 5.44
CA TYR A 783 -18.13 20.97 5.37
C TYR A 783 -19.22 21.55 4.46
N SER A 784 -19.76 22.72 4.81
CA SER A 784 -20.65 23.46 3.93
C SER A 784 -19.89 24.20 2.82
N ASN A 785 -18.60 24.47 3.04
CA ASN A 785 -17.69 25.12 2.09
C ASN A 785 -16.23 24.77 2.44
N MET A 786 -15.30 24.92 1.50
CA MET A 786 -13.87 24.68 1.72
C MET A 786 -13.02 25.80 1.11
N ASP A 787 -12.11 26.36 1.88
CA ASP A 787 -11.00 27.17 1.36
C ASP A 787 -9.92 26.25 0.77
N ILE A 788 -9.67 26.42 -0.53
CA ILE A 788 -8.67 25.68 -1.29
C ILE A 788 -7.62 26.69 -1.76
N HIS A 789 -6.43 26.60 -1.18
CA HIS A 789 -5.33 27.50 -1.49
C HIS A 789 -4.61 27.08 -2.78
N VAL A 790 -3.97 28.03 -3.46
CA VAL A 790 -3.24 27.75 -4.72
C VAL A 790 -2.22 26.63 -4.50
N GLY A 791 -2.23 25.63 -5.37
CA GLY A 791 -1.38 24.45 -5.23
C GLY A 791 -2.03 23.24 -4.56
N GLN A 792 -3.18 23.41 -3.88
CA GLN A 792 -3.82 22.33 -3.13
C GLN A 792 -4.84 21.54 -3.96
N SER A 793 -5.03 20.29 -3.55
CA SER A 793 -6.05 19.38 -4.08
C SER A 793 -6.86 18.73 -2.95
N TYR A 794 -8.17 18.61 -3.14
CA TYR A 794 -9.08 17.95 -2.20
C TYR A 794 -10.08 17.07 -2.94
N SER A 795 -10.49 15.97 -2.33
CA SER A 795 -11.59 15.14 -2.83
C SER A 795 -12.75 15.09 -1.84
N PHE A 796 -13.96 15.33 -2.35
CA PHE A 796 -15.20 15.34 -1.57
C PHE A 796 -16.18 14.31 -2.10
N LEU A 797 -16.88 13.61 -1.22
CA LEU A 797 -18.13 12.94 -1.59
C LEU A 797 -19.28 13.94 -1.47
N VAL A 798 -20.07 14.05 -2.54
CA VAL A 798 -21.25 14.91 -2.59
C VAL A 798 -22.43 14.04 -3.01
N THR A 799 -23.42 13.94 -2.14
CA THR A 799 -24.66 13.18 -2.37
C THR A 799 -25.71 14.09 -2.98
N MET A 800 -26.35 13.67 -4.07
CA MET A 800 -27.37 14.41 -4.79
C MET A 800 -28.73 14.29 -4.09
N ASP A 801 -28.82 14.77 -2.85
CA ASP A 801 -29.95 14.56 -1.93
C ASP A 801 -31.01 15.68 -1.97
N GLN A 802 -30.80 16.71 -2.78
CA GLN A 802 -31.71 17.85 -2.91
C GLN A 802 -32.89 17.59 -3.87
N PRO A 803 -33.99 18.38 -3.78
CA PRO A 803 -35.15 18.25 -4.66
C PRO A 803 -34.80 18.24 -6.14
N ALA A 804 -35.08 17.11 -6.78
CA ALA A 804 -34.63 16.81 -8.12
C ALA A 804 -35.30 17.63 -9.24
N SER A 805 -36.23 18.54 -8.89
CA SER A 805 -36.92 19.41 -9.84
C SER A 805 -36.11 20.65 -10.26
N ASN A 806 -35.00 20.95 -9.59
CA ASN A 806 -34.20 22.16 -9.80
C ASN A 806 -32.72 21.83 -10.00
N ASP A 807 -32.01 22.68 -10.74
CA ASP A 807 -30.55 22.71 -10.75
C ASP A 807 -29.99 23.53 -9.57
N TYR A 808 -28.69 23.37 -9.30
CA TYR A 808 -28.01 24.03 -8.17
C TYR A 808 -26.72 24.73 -8.60
N TYR A 809 -26.35 25.81 -7.89
CA TYR A 809 -25.09 26.50 -8.12
C TYR A 809 -23.90 25.78 -7.47
N ILE A 810 -22.79 25.70 -8.20
CA ILE A 810 -21.46 25.43 -7.65
C ILE A 810 -20.67 26.73 -7.74
N VAL A 811 -20.13 27.20 -6.62
CA VAL A 811 -19.51 28.53 -6.53
C VAL A 811 -18.09 28.42 -6.01
N ALA A 812 -17.16 29.09 -6.70
CA ALA A 812 -15.80 29.34 -6.22
C ALA A 812 -15.57 30.85 -6.15
N SER A 813 -15.33 31.38 -4.96
CA SER A 813 -15.13 32.82 -4.74
C SER A 813 -13.73 33.11 -4.22
N PRO A 814 -13.10 34.22 -4.63
CA PRO A 814 -11.83 34.67 -4.06
C PRO A 814 -11.90 34.87 -2.54
N ARG A 815 -10.82 34.51 -1.84
CA ARG A 815 -10.59 34.83 -0.42
C ARG A 815 -9.31 35.63 -0.26
N PHE A 816 -9.27 36.49 0.75
CA PHE A 816 -8.12 37.32 1.13
C PHE A 816 -7.67 38.32 0.05
N VAL A 817 -8.53 38.60 -0.92
CA VAL A 817 -8.36 39.62 -1.94
C VAL A 817 -9.66 40.41 -2.04
N ASN A 818 -9.57 41.72 -2.28
CA ASN A 818 -10.74 42.58 -2.38
C ASN A 818 -11.36 42.43 -3.79
N SER A 819 -12.28 41.48 -3.96
CA SER A 819 -12.92 41.20 -5.25
C SER A 819 -14.38 40.81 -5.11
N THR A 820 -15.26 41.80 -5.18
CA THR A 820 -16.72 41.62 -5.13
C THR A 820 -17.34 41.12 -6.44
N LYS A 821 -16.54 40.98 -7.52
CA LYS A 821 -17.04 40.74 -8.89
C LYS A 821 -16.45 39.53 -9.63
N ALA A 822 -15.57 38.77 -9.02
CA ALA A 822 -14.83 37.71 -9.73
C ALA A 822 -15.35 36.27 -9.48
N SER A 823 -16.46 36.06 -8.75
CA SER A 823 -16.89 34.69 -8.40
C SER A 823 -17.17 33.82 -9.63
N GLY A 824 -16.59 32.62 -9.62
CA GLY A 824 -16.86 31.57 -10.60
C GLY A 824 -18.14 30.84 -10.21
N VAL A 825 -19.02 30.60 -11.18
CA VAL A 825 -20.27 29.86 -10.95
C VAL A 825 -20.45 28.81 -12.03
N ALA A 826 -20.62 27.56 -11.63
CA ALA A 826 -20.98 26.43 -12.48
C ALA A 826 -22.38 25.91 -12.10
N ILE A 827 -22.99 25.13 -12.99
CA ILE A 827 -24.30 24.53 -12.76
C ILE A 827 -24.14 23.04 -12.44
N LEU A 828 -24.71 22.61 -11.32
CA LEU A 828 -24.95 21.21 -10.99
C LEU A 828 -26.33 20.83 -11.52
N HIS A 829 -26.37 20.12 -12.64
CA HIS A 829 -27.59 19.77 -13.36
C HIS A 829 -28.08 18.38 -12.99
N TYR A 830 -29.28 18.31 -12.43
CA TYR A 830 -29.93 17.05 -12.09
C TYR A 830 -30.66 16.49 -13.32
N SER A 831 -30.50 15.20 -13.61
CA SER A 831 -31.03 14.58 -14.83
C SER A 831 -32.54 14.68 -15.05
N ASN A 832 -33.33 14.94 -14.00
CA ASN A 832 -34.79 15.14 -14.05
C ASN A 832 -35.22 16.58 -13.71
N SER A 833 -34.28 17.51 -13.64
CA SER A 833 -34.52 18.93 -13.37
C SER A 833 -35.45 19.54 -14.42
N GLN A 834 -36.39 20.36 -13.95
CA GLN A 834 -37.35 21.09 -14.79
C GLN A 834 -37.16 22.60 -14.71
N ALA A 835 -36.28 23.07 -13.82
CA ALA A 835 -36.04 24.48 -13.59
C ALA A 835 -34.54 24.76 -13.40
N PRO A 836 -34.03 25.86 -13.98
CA PRO A 836 -32.64 26.25 -13.80
C PRO A 836 -32.35 26.61 -12.34
N ALA A 837 -31.06 26.65 -12.00
CA ALA A 837 -30.62 27.08 -10.68
C ALA A 837 -31.13 28.51 -10.41
N SER A 838 -31.63 28.73 -9.20
CA SER A 838 -32.28 29.98 -8.81
C SER A 838 -32.05 30.29 -7.32
N GLY A 839 -32.43 31.50 -6.92
CA GLY A 839 -32.15 32.02 -5.58
C GLY A 839 -30.74 32.62 -5.44
N PRO A 840 -30.37 33.05 -4.22
CA PRO A 840 -29.06 33.63 -3.97
C PRO A 840 -27.95 32.56 -4.07
N LEU A 841 -26.74 33.00 -4.44
CA LEU A 841 -25.55 32.18 -4.29
C LEU A 841 -25.36 31.83 -2.81
N PRO A 842 -24.80 30.65 -2.47
CA PRO A 842 -24.50 30.32 -1.09
C PRO A 842 -23.56 31.35 -0.45
N ASP A 843 -23.76 31.63 0.83
CA ASP A 843 -23.00 32.66 1.55
C ASP A 843 -21.49 32.33 1.56
N LEU A 844 -20.69 33.34 1.26
CA LEU A 844 -19.23 33.29 1.35
C LEU A 844 -18.83 33.55 2.82
N PRO A 845 -17.97 32.73 3.44
CA PRO A 845 -17.35 33.11 4.70
C PRO A 845 -16.65 34.47 4.57
N ASN A 846 -16.50 35.20 5.69
CA ASN A 846 -15.91 36.54 5.67
C ASN A 846 -14.59 36.55 4.84
N GLU A 847 -14.62 37.33 3.74
CA GLU A 847 -13.58 37.35 2.72
C GLU A 847 -12.19 37.67 3.28
N SER A 848 -12.16 38.45 4.37
CA SER A 848 -10.94 38.94 5.01
C SER A 848 -10.59 38.23 6.32
N ASP A 849 -11.36 37.22 6.76
CA ASP A 849 -11.08 36.52 8.03
C ASP A 849 -10.22 35.25 7.80
N PRO A 850 -8.90 35.30 8.07
CA PRO A 850 -8.04 34.12 8.00
C PRO A 850 -8.26 33.15 9.16
N SER A 851 -8.93 33.54 10.25
CA SER A 851 -9.14 32.71 11.45
C SER A 851 -10.07 31.53 11.16
N PHE A 852 -11.13 31.76 10.38
CA PHE A 852 -12.00 30.71 9.86
C PHE A 852 -11.18 29.66 9.08
N SER A 853 -10.35 30.12 8.14
CA SER A 853 -9.56 29.27 7.25
C SER A 853 -8.48 28.48 8.00
N MET A 854 -7.80 29.13 8.95
CA MET A 854 -6.86 28.47 9.87
C MET A 854 -7.54 27.36 10.70
N THR A 855 -8.74 27.63 11.21
CA THR A 855 -9.51 26.64 11.99
C THR A 855 -9.94 25.46 11.12
N GLN A 856 -10.40 25.73 9.90
CA GLN A 856 -10.72 24.70 8.91
C GLN A 856 -9.48 23.83 8.61
N ALA A 857 -8.33 24.42 8.34
CA ALA A 857 -7.09 23.70 8.09
C ALA A 857 -6.65 22.81 9.26
N ARG A 858 -6.73 23.31 10.50
CA ARG A 858 -6.43 22.55 11.73
C ARG A 858 -7.38 21.37 11.97
N SER A 859 -8.61 21.45 11.45
CA SER A 859 -9.61 20.39 11.61
C SER A 859 -9.35 19.16 10.73
N ILE A 860 -8.55 19.30 9.66
CA ILE A 860 -8.26 18.21 8.73
C ILE A 860 -7.23 17.26 9.36
N ARG A 861 -7.62 15.99 9.54
CA ARG A 861 -6.80 14.94 10.16
C ARG A 861 -6.65 13.74 9.23
N MET A 862 -5.52 13.06 9.31
CA MET A 862 -5.28 11.83 8.56
C MET A 862 -6.09 10.66 9.14
N ASN A 863 -6.73 9.85 8.30
CA ASN A 863 -7.32 8.60 8.74
C ASN A 863 -6.24 7.54 8.94
N VAL A 864 -5.68 7.52 10.15
CA VAL A 864 -4.61 6.60 10.55
C VAL A 864 -4.97 5.10 10.47
N SER A 865 -6.26 4.76 10.37
CA SER A 865 -6.74 3.38 10.23
C SER A 865 -6.88 2.92 8.78
N ALA A 866 -6.94 3.86 7.83
CA ALA A 866 -7.06 3.52 6.42
C ALA A 866 -5.82 2.76 5.97
N GLY A 867 -6.01 1.54 5.51
CA GLY A 867 -5.02 0.81 4.74
C GLY A 867 -4.98 1.42 3.36
N ALA A 868 -4.00 2.29 3.09
CA ALA A 868 -3.57 2.48 1.70
C ALA A 868 -3.11 1.11 1.14
N ALA A 869 -2.61 1.05 -0.10
CA ALA A 869 -2.05 -0.15 -0.74
C ALA A 869 -0.91 -0.88 0.03
N ARG A 870 -0.66 -0.50 1.30
CA ARG A 870 0.29 -1.05 2.25
C ARG A 870 -0.41 -2.11 3.12
N PRO A 871 0.24 -3.26 3.39
CA PRO A 871 -0.19 -4.21 4.41
C PRO A 871 -0.31 -3.63 5.85
N ASN A 872 0.10 -2.37 6.05
CA ASN A 872 0.07 -1.64 7.31
C ASN A 872 -0.81 -0.38 7.20
N PRO A 873 -1.66 -0.07 8.20
CA PRO A 873 -2.46 1.17 8.23
C PRO A 873 -1.60 2.44 8.08
N GLN A 874 -2.16 3.53 7.53
CA GLN A 874 -1.50 4.84 7.37
C GLN A 874 -0.88 5.37 8.69
N GLY A 875 -1.48 5.04 9.83
CA GLY A 875 -0.99 5.39 11.17
C GLY A 875 0.16 4.56 11.73
N SER A 876 0.71 3.63 10.95
CA SER A 876 1.85 2.80 11.38
C SER A 876 3.15 3.61 11.50
N PHE A 877 3.28 4.71 10.76
CA PHE A 877 4.42 5.61 10.83
C PHE A 877 4.24 6.64 11.96
N LYS A 878 4.93 6.44 13.09
CA LYS A 878 4.85 7.31 14.27
C LYS A 878 5.75 8.53 14.15
N TYR A 879 5.47 9.40 13.18
CA TYR A 879 6.31 10.54 12.84
C TYR A 879 6.59 11.47 14.04
N GLY A 880 5.64 11.62 14.96
CA GLY A 880 5.81 12.44 16.17
C GLY A 880 6.71 11.86 17.25
N GLU A 881 7.09 10.57 17.14
CA GLU A 881 8.07 9.92 18.03
C GLU A 881 9.50 9.96 17.46
N ILE A 882 9.69 10.47 16.22
CA ILE A 882 10.99 10.53 15.55
C ILE A 882 11.72 11.81 15.95
N THR A 883 12.99 11.68 16.35
CA THR A 883 13.85 12.83 16.66
C THR A 883 14.13 13.63 15.40
N VAL A 884 13.90 14.93 15.46
CA VAL A 884 14.25 15.87 14.38
C VAL A 884 15.77 16.02 14.30
N THR A 885 16.33 15.87 13.09
CA THR A 885 17.76 16.05 12.84
C THR A 885 18.14 17.52 12.68
N ASP A 886 17.32 18.28 11.95
CA ASP A 886 17.58 19.67 11.61
C ASP A 886 16.28 20.48 11.61
N VAL A 887 16.39 21.76 11.96
CA VAL A 887 15.27 22.69 12.04
C VAL A 887 15.56 23.90 11.15
N PHE A 888 14.67 24.15 10.18
CA PHE A 888 14.73 25.29 9.27
C PHE A 888 13.57 26.23 9.56
N LEU A 889 13.85 27.43 10.05
CA LEU A 889 12.88 28.53 10.11
C LEU A 889 13.02 29.34 8.82
N LEU A 890 12.08 29.17 7.90
CA LEU A 890 12.01 29.86 6.61
C LEU A 890 11.06 31.04 6.72
N LEU A 891 11.63 32.23 6.84
CA LEU A 891 10.91 33.49 6.90
C LEU A 891 10.78 34.08 5.49
N ASN A 892 9.55 34.37 5.05
CA ASN A 892 9.31 35.30 3.95
C ASN A 892 8.88 36.67 4.50
N LYS A 893 9.17 37.71 3.70
CA LYS A 893 8.82 39.11 3.94
C LYS A 893 8.13 39.67 2.69
N PRO A 894 7.47 40.84 2.78
CA PRO A 894 7.01 41.54 1.59
C PRO A 894 8.14 41.71 0.57
N PRO A 895 7.86 41.76 -0.74
CA PRO A 895 8.89 41.91 -1.76
C PRO A 895 9.81 43.12 -1.51
N GLU A 896 11.11 42.91 -1.68
CA GLU A 896 12.16 43.91 -1.45
C GLU A 896 12.82 44.32 -2.78
N ILE A 897 13.53 45.46 -2.79
CA ILE A 897 14.35 45.86 -3.94
C ILE A 897 15.77 45.34 -3.72
N ILE A 898 16.22 44.43 -4.60
CA ILE A 898 17.58 43.89 -4.61
C ILE A 898 18.16 44.13 -6.00
N ASP A 899 19.31 44.80 -6.08
CA ASP A 899 19.97 45.20 -7.33
C ASP A 899 19.02 45.95 -8.30
N GLY A 900 18.20 46.85 -7.76
CA GLY A 900 17.27 47.67 -8.53
C GLY A 900 16.03 46.94 -9.07
N LYS A 901 15.86 45.66 -8.73
CA LYS A 901 14.70 44.85 -9.12
C LYS A 901 13.90 44.41 -7.90
N ARG A 902 12.58 44.37 -8.05
CA ARG A 902 11.69 43.79 -7.04
C ARG A 902 11.93 42.29 -6.97
N ARG A 903 12.08 41.75 -5.75
CA ARG A 903 12.43 40.34 -5.48
C ARG A 903 11.71 39.86 -4.23
N THR A 904 11.45 38.57 -4.17
CA THR A 904 10.95 37.87 -2.98
C THR A 904 12.03 36.96 -2.43
N THR A 905 11.96 36.67 -1.13
CA THR A 905 13.05 35.98 -0.43
C THR A 905 12.55 34.94 0.57
N LEU A 906 13.38 33.92 0.78
CA LEU A 906 13.33 33.06 1.96
C LEU A 906 14.61 33.26 2.76
N ASN A 907 14.49 33.60 4.05
CA ASN A 907 15.63 33.92 4.93
C ASN A 907 16.57 35.01 4.38
N GLY A 908 16.03 35.97 3.61
CA GLY A 908 16.79 37.04 2.98
C GLY A 908 17.59 36.59 1.75
N ILE A 909 17.31 35.43 1.18
CA ILE A 909 17.87 34.98 -0.09
C ILE A 909 16.75 34.93 -1.13
N SER A 910 16.91 35.67 -2.22
CA SER A 910 16.11 35.52 -3.43
C SER A 910 16.81 34.53 -4.35
N PHE A 911 16.15 33.42 -4.65
CA PHE A 911 16.75 32.37 -5.45
C PHE A 911 17.04 32.85 -6.87
N PHE A 912 18.29 32.67 -7.28
CA PHE A 912 18.71 32.89 -8.65
C PHE A 912 18.67 31.59 -9.43
N VAL A 913 17.93 31.59 -10.55
CA VAL A 913 17.92 30.46 -11.47
C VAL A 913 19.20 30.46 -12.31
N PRO A 914 20.13 29.51 -12.12
CA PRO A 914 21.33 29.43 -12.94
C PRO A 914 21.01 28.94 -14.36
N SER A 915 21.87 29.28 -15.33
CA SER A 915 21.73 28.80 -16.71
C SER A 915 21.98 27.30 -16.87
N THR A 916 22.63 26.67 -15.89
CA THR A 916 22.84 25.22 -15.80
C THR A 916 22.06 24.72 -14.57
N PRO A 917 21.08 23.82 -14.75
CA PRO A 917 20.31 23.25 -13.64
C PRO A 917 21.21 22.67 -12.55
N LEU A 918 20.82 22.87 -11.30
CA LEU A 918 21.54 22.40 -10.11
C LEU A 918 21.82 20.90 -10.16
N LYS A 919 20.83 20.12 -10.60
CA LYS A 919 20.97 18.66 -10.68
C LYS A 919 22.02 18.23 -11.72
N LEU A 920 22.07 18.90 -12.87
CA LEU A 920 23.12 18.68 -13.87
C LEU A 920 24.48 19.16 -13.37
N ALA A 921 24.54 20.32 -12.71
CA ALA A 921 25.77 20.81 -12.12
C ALA A 921 26.34 19.84 -11.07
N GLN A 922 25.48 19.26 -10.23
CA GLN A 922 25.84 18.22 -9.27
C GLN A 922 26.37 16.95 -9.97
N GLN A 923 25.67 16.46 -11.00
CA GLN A 923 26.05 15.24 -11.73
C GLN A 923 27.41 15.36 -12.43
N TYR A 924 27.72 16.54 -12.97
CA TYR A 924 28.96 16.81 -13.71
C TYR A 924 30.03 17.54 -12.90
N ASN A 925 29.82 17.72 -11.58
CA ASN A 925 30.72 18.44 -10.69
C ASN A 925 31.10 19.85 -11.20
N VAL A 926 30.14 20.57 -11.78
CA VAL A 926 30.35 21.94 -12.27
C VAL A 926 30.43 22.90 -11.09
N LEU A 927 31.62 23.44 -10.85
CA LEU A 927 31.89 24.33 -9.72
C LEU A 927 31.24 25.71 -9.93
N GLY A 928 30.83 26.35 -8.82
CA GLY A 928 30.36 27.73 -8.80
C GLY A 928 28.91 27.96 -9.22
N ILE A 929 28.16 26.90 -9.53
CA ILE A 929 26.73 27.00 -9.88
C ILE A 929 25.85 27.22 -8.64
N TYR A 930 26.16 26.56 -7.53
CA TYR A 930 25.39 26.64 -6.29
C TYR A 930 26.27 26.40 -5.06
N LYS A 931 25.71 26.72 -3.89
CA LYS A 931 26.37 26.54 -2.58
C LYS A 931 25.43 25.80 -1.62
N LEU A 932 25.96 24.92 -0.78
CA LEU A 932 25.22 24.18 0.24
C LEU A 932 25.20 24.93 1.59
N ASP A 933 24.90 26.22 1.57
CA ASP A 933 25.06 27.14 2.70
C ASP A 933 23.74 27.86 3.08
N PHE A 934 22.59 27.32 2.68
CA PHE A 934 21.32 27.98 2.97
C PHE A 934 21.07 28.05 4.48
N PRO A 935 20.78 29.24 5.03
CA PRO A 935 20.74 29.40 6.48
C PRO A 935 19.50 28.76 7.07
N ASN A 936 19.69 28.02 8.16
CA ASN A 936 18.60 27.39 8.90
C ASN A 936 17.69 28.38 9.62
N ARG A 937 18.13 29.63 9.81
CA ARG A 937 17.36 30.73 10.40
C ARG A 937 17.63 32.03 9.65
N PRO A 938 16.73 33.03 9.72
CA PRO A 938 16.96 34.34 9.13
C PRO A 938 18.27 34.95 9.67
N MET A 939 19.14 35.40 8.76
CA MET A 939 20.38 36.06 9.13
C MET A 939 20.17 37.58 9.29
N ASN A 940 20.90 38.20 10.22
CA ASN A 940 20.91 39.65 10.37
C ASN A 940 21.82 40.31 9.33
N ARG A 941 21.44 40.24 8.06
CA ARG A 941 22.12 40.86 6.93
C ARG A 941 21.09 41.37 5.90
N PRO A 942 21.48 42.30 5.00
CA PRO A 942 20.64 42.67 3.86
C PRO A 942 20.33 41.46 2.98
N SER A 943 19.17 41.48 2.37
CA SER A 943 18.77 40.43 1.42
C SER A 943 19.65 40.42 0.18
N ILE A 944 19.92 39.24 -0.34
CA ILE A 944 20.79 39.04 -1.51
C ILE A 944 20.14 38.12 -2.54
N ILE A 945 20.63 38.20 -3.77
CA ILE A 945 20.37 37.20 -4.82
C ILE A 945 21.47 36.14 -4.72
N ASP A 946 21.10 34.87 -4.55
CA ASP A 946 22.06 33.76 -4.50
C ASP A 946 21.41 32.44 -4.95
N THR A 947 22.24 31.46 -5.28
CA THR A 947 21.82 30.08 -5.59
C THR A 947 22.29 29.18 -4.44
N SER A 948 21.72 29.44 -3.26
CA SER A 948 22.00 28.73 -2.01
C SER A 948 20.99 27.61 -1.79
N VAL A 949 21.47 26.44 -1.37
CA VAL A 949 20.74 25.17 -1.33
C VAL A 949 20.79 24.60 0.09
N ILE A 950 19.67 24.06 0.57
CA ILE A 950 19.60 23.36 1.85
C ILE A 950 20.29 22.00 1.70
N ASN A 951 21.23 21.71 2.59
CA ASN A 951 21.88 20.41 2.66
C ASN A 951 21.05 19.45 3.52
N GLY A 952 20.39 18.49 2.89
CA GLY A 952 19.54 17.50 3.55
C GLY A 952 20.29 16.21 3.84
N THR A 953 20.21 15.74 5.09
CA THR A 953 20.74 14.43 5.45
C THR A 953 19.81 13.33 4.96
N PHE A 954 20.27 12.41 4.11
CA PHE A 954 19.46 11.27 3.65
C PHE A 954 19.00 10.41 4.84
N LYS A 955 17.71 10.08 4.87
CA LYS A 955 16.98 9.49 6.01
C LYS A 955 16.99 10.33 7.29
N GLY A 956 17.36 11.60 7.19
CA GLY A 956 17.12 12.60 8.22
C GLY A 956 15.63 12.89 8.34
N PHE A 957 15.23 13.43 9.48
CA PHE A 957 13.86 13.82 9.75
C PHE A 957 13.88 15.29 10.13
N ILE A 958 13.50 16.17 9.22
CA ILE A 958 13.68 17.62 9.39
C ILE A 958 12.36 18.30 9.76
N GLU A 959 12.49 19.39 10.49
CA GLU A 959 11.39 20.31 10.78
C GLU A 959 11.59 21.58 9.94
N ILE A 960 10.57 21.96 9.18
CA ILE A 960 10.55 23.22 8.44
C ILE A 960 9.41 24.06 9.00
N ILE A 961 9.72 25.26 9.45
CA ILE A 961 8.77 26.26 9.91
C ILE A 961 8.71 27.35 8.86
N LEU A 962 7.57 27.45 8.21
CA LEU A 962 7.27 28.51 7.26
C LEU A 962 6.66 29.67 8.05
N GLN A 963 7.36 30.79 8.16
CA GLN A 963 6.94 32.00 8.86
C GLN A 963 6.61 33.08 7.83
N ASN A 964 5.36 33.54 7.81
CA ASN A 964 4.90 34.53 6.86
C ASN A 964 4.77 35.91 7.51
N ASN A 965 5.71 36.80 7.19
CA ASN A 965 5.66 38.21 7.58
C ASN A 965 5.18 39.13 6.43
N ASP A 966 4.68 38.55 5.33
CA ASP A 966 4.00 39.29 4.28
C ASP A 966 2.52 39.55 4.66
N SER A 967 1.89 40.43 3.90
CA SER A 967 0.48 40.83 3.96
C SER A 967 -0.47 39.88 3.24
N THR A 968 0.05 38.94 2.45
CA THR A 968 -0.72 38.00 1.63
C THR A 968 -0.57 36.56 2.12
N VAL A 969 -1.59 35.73 1.87
CA VAL A 969 -1.49 34.29 2.13
C VAL A 969 -0.49 33.67 1.17
N GLN A 970 0.52 33.00 1.72
CA GLN A 970 1.51 32.25 0.93
C GLN A 970 1.18 30.77 1.00
N SER A 971 1.28 30.07 -0.13
CA SER A 971 1.20 28.60 -0.16
C SER A 971 2.55 28.03 -0.53
N TYR A 972 3.02 27.02 0.17
CA TYR A 972 4.33 26.39 -0.07
C TYR A 972 4.17 24.93 -0.46
N HIS A 973 4.98 24.52 -1.43
CA HIS A 973 5.00 23.17 -1.97
C HIS A 973 6.42 22.60 -1.93
N LEU A 974 6.54 21.32 -1.58
CA LEU A 974 7.79 20.59 -1.59
C LEU A 974 7.71 19.44 -2.60
N ASP A 975 8.47 19.54 -3.68
CA ASP A 975 8.56 18.46 -4.67
C ASP A 975 9.19 17.21 -4.06
N GLY A 976 8.85 16.03 -4.60
CA GLY A 976 9.46 14.76 -4.20
C GLY A 976 9.01 14.19 -2.86
N TYR A 977 8.23 14.94 -2.06
CA TYR A 977 7.84 14.57 -0.71
C TYR A 977 6.36 14.87 -0.43
N ALA A 978 5.77 14.02 0.40
CA ALA A 978 4.67 14.45 1.27
C ALA A 978 5.26 14.74 2.66
N PHE A 979 4.75 15.77 3.32
CA PHE A 979 5.14 16.20 4.66
C PHE A 979 3.94 16.22 5.61
N PHE A 980 4.21 16.01 6.89
CA PHE A 980 3.18 16.09 7.93
C PHE A 980 3.01 17.54 8.34
N VAL A 981 1.80 18.10 8.18
CA VAL A 981 1.48 19.41 8.74
C VAL A 981 1.18 19.22 10.23
N VAL A 982 2.10 19.66 11.08
CA VAL A 982 2.06 19.37 12.52
C VAL A 982 1.57 20.53 13.35
N GLY A 983 1.71 21.76 12.89
CA GLY A 983 1.27 22.93 13.66
C GLY A 983 1.12 24.13 12.77
N MET A 984 0.27 25.05 13.19
CA MET A 984 0.09 26.34 12.54
C MET A 984 -0.52 27.27 13.58
N ASP A 985 -0.10 28.53 13.68
CA ASP A 985 -0.67 29.53 14.59
C ASP A 985 -0.28 30.95 14.18
N TYR A 986 -0.97 31.95 14.73
CA TYR A 986 -0.61 33.34 14.57
C TYR A 986 0.59 33.75 15.44
N GLY A 987 1.24 34.84 15.04
CA GLY A 987 2.41 35.39 15.70
C GLY A 987 3.73 34.82 15.17
N VAL A 988 4.77 34.96 15.98
CA VAL A 988 6.11 34.48 15.67
C VAL A 988 6.29 33.10 16.25
N TRP A 989 6.75 32.15 15.44
CA TRP A 989 7.08 30.82 15.92
C TRP A 989 8.21 30.89 16.96
N THR A 990 8.06 30.11 18.04
CA THR A 990 9.10 29.91 19.05
C THR A 990 9.26 28.42 19.32
N GLU A 991 10.34 28.01 19.98
CA GLU A 991 10.54 26.60 20.33
C GLU A 991 9.37 26.03 21.18
N ASN A 992 8.73 26.89 22.00
CA ASN A 992 7.55 26.55 22.81
C ASN A 992 6.30 26.23 21.97
N SER A 993 6.24 26.71 20.72
CA SER A 993 5.14 26.42 19.80
C SER A 993 5.01 24.92 19.50
N ARG A 994 6.05 24.12 19.72
CA ARG A 994 5.96 22.65 19.59
C ARG A 994 4.99 21.98 20.56
N ASN A 995 4.59 22.68 21.62
CA ASN A 995 3.61 22.18 22.58
C ASN A 995 2.21 22.02 21.97
N VAL A 996 1.91 22.76 20.90
CA VAL A 996 0.62 22.66 20.19
C VAL A 996 0.68 21.77 18.94
N TYR A 997 1.81 21.10 18.69
CA TYR A 997 1.95 20.27 17.50
C TYR A 997 1.09 19.01 17.59
N ASN A 998 0.36 18.74 16.51
CA ASN A 998 -0.23 17.45 16.22
C ASN A 998 0.86 16.45 15.80
N LYS A 999 1.25 15.61 16.74
CA LYS A 999 2.29 14.57 16.59
C LYS A 999 1.74 13.17 16.28
N TRP A 1000 0.45 13.05 15.99
CA TRP A 1000 -0.20 11.75 15.84
C TRP A 1000 -0.80 11.50 14.46
N ASP A 1001 -1.72 12.36 14.03
CA ASP A 1001 -2.60 12.19 12.87
C ASP A 1001 -2.67 13.48 12.03
N GLY A 1002 -1.58 14.25 12.03
CA GLY A 1002 -1.38 15.38 11.14
C GLY A 1002 -1.42 14.90 9.70
N VAL A 1003 -2.14 15.63 8.84
CA VAL A 1003 -2.31 15.23 7.46
C VAL A 1003 -0.98 15.26 6.72
N ALA A 1004 -0.65 14.16 6.03
CA ALA A 1004 0.48 14.11 5.12
C ALA A 1004 0.06 14.69 3.76
N ARG A 1005 0.74 15.72 3.28
CA ARG A 1005 0.37 16.41 2.02
C ARG A 1005 1.58 17.06 1.38
N SER A 1006 1.42 17.64 0.19
CA SER A 1006 2.52 18.27 -0.55
C SER A 1006 2.48 19.79 -0.57
N THR A 1007 1.33 20.40 -0.24
CA THR A 1007 1.15 21.86 -0.26
C THR A 1007 0.47 22.36 1.01
N THR A 1008 1.01 23.39 1.65
CA THR A 1008 0.37 24.04 2.81
C THR A 1008 0.41 25.55 2.72
N GLN A 1009 -0.65 26.18 3.21
CA GLN A 1009 -0.77 27.63 3.32
C GLN A 1009 -0.13 28.16 4.61
N VAL A 1010 0.23 29.45 4.59
CA VAL A 1010 0.70 30.23 5.73
C VAL A 1010 0.07 31.60 5.67
N PHE A 1011 -0.74 31.94 6.67
CA PHE A 1011 -1.49 33.19 6.71
C PHE A 1011 -0.60 34.39 7.07
N PRO A 1012 -0.98 35.63 6.70
CA PRO A 1012 -0.27 36.83 7.11
C PRO A 1012 -0.07 36.90 8.62
N GLY A 1013 1.18 37.15 9.05
CA GLY A 1013 1.55 37.24 10.47
C GLY A 1013 1.43 35.91 11.22
N ALA A 1014 1.46 34.78 10.52
CA ALA A 1014 1.35 33.43 11.08
C ALA A 1014 2.53 32.55 10.68
N TRP A 1015 2.56 31.35 11.26
CA TRP A 1015 3.51 30.29 10.91
C TRP A 1015 2.80 28.96 10.68
N THR A 1016 3.42 28.09 9.89
CA THR A 1016 3.05 26.68 9.73
C THR A 1016 4.30 25.81 9.82
N ALA A 1017 4.25 24.79 10.64
CA ALA A 1017 5.32 23.83 10.86
C ALA A 1017 5.00 22.50 10.19
N ILE A 1018 5.97 21.99 9.43
CA ILE A 1018 5.90 20.71 8.74
C ILE A 1018 7.07 19.81 9.16
N LEU A 1019 6.82 18.50 9.18
CA LEU A 1019 7.86 17.49 9.38
C LEU A 1019 8.04 16.66 8.11
N VAL A 1020 9.30 16.49 7.69
CA VAL A 1020 9.66 15.82 6.45
C VAL A 1020 10.66 14.71 6.73
N TYR A 1021 10.37 13.50 6.24
CA TYR A 1021 11.31 12.38 6.27
C TYR A 1021 12.08 12.32 4.95
N LEU A 1022 13.38 12.58 4.97
CA LEU A 1022 14.22 12.74 3.78
C LEU A 1022 14.66 11.39 3.18
N ASP A 1023 13.69 10.55 2.81
CA ASP A 1023 13.90 9.21 2.26
C ASP A 1023 14.02 9.15 0.72
N ASN A 1024 13.98 10.31 0.05
CA ASN A 1024 14.04 10.41 -1.39
C ASN A 1024 15.29 11.18 -1.83
N ALA A 1025 16.36 10.44 -2.14
CA ALA A 1025 17.61 11.06 -2.61
C ALA A 1025 17.38 11.80 -3.93
N GLY A 1026 17.99 12.98 -4.04
CA GLY A 1026 17.85 13.86 -5.18
C GLY A 1026 17.87 15.34 -4.80
N LEU A 1027 17.51 16.18 -5.76
CA LEU A 1027 17.43 17.62 -5.59
C LEU A 1027 15.98 18.05 -5.77
N TRP A 1028 15.38 18.64 -4.72
CA TRP A 1028 13.94 18.86 -4.64
C TRP A 1028 13.61 20.31 -4.35
N ASN A 1029 12.65 20.89 -5.06
CA ASN A 1029 12.29 22.29 -4.91
C ASN A 1029 11.26 22.50 -3.79
N LEU A 1030 11.54 23.47 -2.91
CA LEU A 1030 10.59 24.04 -1.97
C LEU A 1030 10.27 25.46 -2.44
N ARG A 1031 9.05 25.69 -2.91
CA ARG A 1031 8.64 26.96 -3.53
C ARG A 1031 7.34 27.51 -2.99
N ALA A 1032 7.17 28.81 -3.15
CA ALA A 1032 5.84 29.41 -3.15
C ALA A 1032 5.02 28.90 -4.34
N GLN A 1033 3.74 28.64 -4.12
CA GLN A 1033 2.76 28.36 -5.16
C GLN A 1033 2.10 29.64 -5.67
N ASN A 1034 2.28 30.78 -5.00
CA ASN A 1034 1.96 32.09 -5.56
C ASN A 1034 2.94 32.37 -6.71
N LEU A 1035 2.44 32.45 -7.95
CA LEU A 1035 3.29 32.46 -9.15
C LEU A 1035 4.16 33.71 -9.25
N ASP A 1036 3.66 34.85 -8.78
CA ASP A 1036 4.39 36.10 -8.63
C ASP A 1036 5.52 35.96 -7.61
N SER A 1037 5.25 35.42 -6.42
CA SER A 1037 6.28 35.17 -5.42
C SER A 1037 7.35 34.21 -5.93
N TRP A 1038 6.95 33.11 -6.59
CA TRP A 1038 7.89 32.14 -7.14
C TRP A 1038 8.76 32.76 -8.24
N TYR A 1039 8.14 33.43 -9.21
CA TYR A 1039 8.85 34.08 -10.31
C TYR A 1039 9.88 35.12 -9.83
N LEU A 1040 9.59 35.79 -8.72
CA LEU A 1040 10.47 36.77 -8.10
C LEU A 1040 11.56 36.17 -7.19
N GLY A 1041 11.62 34.85 -7.03
CA GLY A 1041 12.70 34.10 -6.37
C GLY A 1041 12.37 33.51 -5.00
N GLN A 1042 11.09 33.39 -4.62
CA GLN A 1042 10.68 32.78 -3.34
C GLN A 1042 10.67 31.24 -3.41
N GLU A 1043 11.85 30.67 -3.60
CA GLU A 1043 12.07 29.23 -3.61
C GLU A 1043 13.43 28.88 -3.01
N VAL A 1044 13.63 27.62 -2.69
CA VAL A 1044 14.92 27.05 -2.28
C VAL A 1044 14.95 25.58 -2.67
N TYR A 1045 16.13 25.04 -2.93
CA TYR A 1045 16.28 23.61 -3.21
C TYR A 1045 16.82 22.87 -2.00
N LEU A 1046 16.36 21.63 -1.81
CA LEU A 1046 16.85 20.68 -0.83
C LEU A 1046 17.66 19.60 -1.56
N SER A 1047 18.96 19.56 -1.29
CA SER A 1047 19.87 18.53 -1.82
C SER A 1047 19.97 17.38 -0.83
N VAL A 1048 19.35 16.23 -1.13
CA VAL A 1048 19.39 15.02 -0.31
C VAL A 1048 20.30 14.00 -0.98
N VAL A 1049 21.52 13.87 -0.47
CA VAL A 1049 22.53 12.98 -1.05
C VAL A 1049 22.72 11.75 -0.17
N ASN A 1050 22.63 10.56 -0.78
CA ASN A 1050 23.07 9.33 -0.13
C ASN A 1050 24.60 9.19 -0.29
N PRO A 1051 25.39 9.13 0.80
CA PRO A 1051 26.85 8.98 0.71
C PRO A 1051 27.29 7.67 0.04
N GLU A 1052 26.44 6.63 0.05
CA GLU A 1052 26.67 5.39 -0.69
C GLU A 1052 26.11 5.51 -2.11
N VAL A 1053 26.88 6.13 -3.01
CA VAL A 1053 26.48 6.34 -4.42
C VAL A 1053 26.25 4.99 -5.11
N THR A 1054 24.98 4.59 -5.21
CA THR A 1054 24.55 3.40 -5.92
C THR A 1054 23.27 3.74 -6.70
N GLU A 1055 23.08 3.14 -7.88
CA GLU A 1055 21.82 3.26 -8.65
C GLU A 1055 20.58 2.76 -7.88
N LYS A 1056 20.76 2.19 -6.69
CA LYS A 1056 19.69 1.73 -5.81
C LYS A 1056 18.94 2.88 -5.14
N THR A 1057 19.56 4.04 -4.92
CA THR A 1057 18.94 5.15 -4.17
C THR A 1057 18.51 6.34 -5.01
N GLU A 1058 19.18 6.59 -6.13
CA GLU A 1058 18.75 7.56 -7.15
C GLU A 1058 19.01 6.95 -8.53
N LEU A 1059 18.13 7.19 -9.49
CA LEU A 1059 18.29 6.74 -10.86
C LEU A 1059 19.35 7.56 -11.59
N SER A 1060 19.98 6.92 -12.58
CA SER A 1060 20.97 7.55 -13.44
C SER A 1060 20.36 8.65 -14.31
N LEU A 1061 21.24 9.50 -14.85
CA LEU A 1061 20.86 10.54 -15.80
C LEU A 1061 20.10 9.92 -17.00
N PRO A 1062 18.92 10.45 -17.38
CA PRO A 1062 18.18 9.97 -18.54
C PRO A 1062 18.96 10.08 -19.84
N GLU A 1063 18.79 9.13 -20.77
CA GLU A 1063 19.51 9.17 -22.06
C GLU A 1063 19.08 10.35 -22.95
N ASN A 1064 17.84 10.80 -22.81
CA ASN A 1064 17.27 11.89 -23.57
C ASN A 1064 17.64 13.28 -23.04
N THR A 1065 18.43 13.40 -21.95
CA THR A 1065 18.84 14.65 -21.27
C THR A 1065 19.13 15.83 -22.22
N ILE A 1066 18.44 16.94 -21.98
CA ILE A 1066 18.71 18.24 -22.58
C ILE A 1066 19.77 18.92 -21.73
N PHE A 1067 20.84 19.35 -22.38
CA PHE A 1067 21.95 20.06 -21.80
C PHE A 1067 21.89 21.54 -22.18
N CYS A 1068 22.11 22.40 -21.21
CA CYS A 1068 22.09 23.85 -21.36
C CYS A 1068 23.14 24.52 -20.48
N GLY A 1069 23.29 25.83 -20.62
CA GLY A 1069 24.28 26.61 -19.88
C GLY A 1069 25.71 26.16 -20.20
N VAL A 1070 26.53 25.95 -19.16
CA VAL A 1070 27.94 25.55 -19.28
C VAL A 1070 28.08 24.17 -19.93
N LEU A 1071 27.05 23.33 -19.81
CA LEU A 1071 27.03 21.97 -20.37
C LEU A 1071 26.45 21.91 -21.79
N SER A 1072 26.10 23.04 -22.41
CA SER A 1072 25.52 23.08 -23.77
C SER A 1072 26.36 22.38 -24.84
N SER A 1073 27.67 22.29 -24.65
CA SER A 1073 28.58 21.54 -25.55
C SER A 1073 28.36 20.02 -25.55
N LEU A 1074 27.71 19.48 -24.51
CA LEU A 1074 27.31 18.07 -24.42
C LEU A 1074 25.98 17.78 -25.13
N GLN A 1075 25.27 18.82 -25.59
CA GLN A 1075 24.00 18.65 -26.26
C GLN A 1075 24.18 17.89 -27.58
N LYS A 1076 23.44 16.79 -27.71
CA LYS A 1076 23.36 16.00 -28.94
C LYS A 1076 22.29 16.58 -29.86
N ASP A 1077 22.45 16.41 -31.17
CA ASP A 1077 21.39 16.71 -32.14
C ASP A 1077 20.16 15.85 -31.85
N GLN A 1078 18.99 16.49 -31.76
CA GLN A 1078 17.74 15.78 -31.48
C GLN A 1078 17.23 15.07 -32.73
N ALA A 1079 16.87 13.79 -32.59
CA ALA A 1079 16.38 12.95 -33.69
C ALA A 1079 15.01 13.37 -34.24
N GLN A 1080 14.18 14.09 -33.47
CA GLN A 1080 12.83 14.52 -33.87
C GLN A 1080 12.66 16.03 -33.65
N ARG A 1081 12.75 16.81 -34.74
CA ARG A 1081 12.33 18.22 -34.76
C ARG A 1081 10.87 18.29 -35.22
N VAL A 1082 10.00 18.96 -34.45
CA VAL A 1082 8.59 19.13 -34.82
C VAL A 1082 8.50 20.21 -35.91
N LYS A 1083 7.75 19.94 -36.99
CA LYS A 1083 7.48 20.94 -38.03
C LYS A 1083 6.38 21.88 -37.52
N PHE A 1084 6.72 23.15 -37.33
CA PHE A 1084 5.77 24.20 -36.95
C PHE A 1084 4.54 24.20 -37.84
N SER A 1085 3.35 24.30 -37.24
CA SER A 1085 2.15 24.68 -37.99
C SER A 1085 2.28 26.15 -38.38
N SER A 1086 2.38 26.41 -39.68
CA SER A 1086 2.63 27.74 -40.22
C SER A 1086 1.42 28.67 -40.03
N ALA A 1087 1.53 29.66 -39.14
CA ALA A 1087 0.80 30.92 -39.29
C ALA A 1087 1.50 31.77 -40.39
N PRO A 1088 0.76 32.57 -41.18
CA PRO A 1088 1.27 33.15 -42.42
C PRO A 1088 2.47 34.05 -42.14
N SER A 1089 3.62 33.70 -42.71
CA SER A 1089 4.81 34.52 -42.67
C SER A 1089 4.50 35.90 -43.25
N VAL A 1090 4.55 36.93 -42.41
CA VAL A 1090 4.81 38.29 -42.87
C VAL A 1090 6.19 38.23 -43.53
N PRO A 1091 6.34 38.51 -44.84
CA PRO A 1091 7.64 38.39 -45.48
C PRO A 1091 8.53 39.51 -44.96
N THR A 1092 9.50 39.14 -44.13
CA THR A 1092 10.61 40.00 -43.73
C THR A 1092 11.34 40.42 -45.00
N LEU A 1093 11.19 41.71 -45.32
CA LEU A 1093 11.80 42.45 -46.44
C LEU A 1093 13.35 42.43 -46.45
N ILE A 1094 13.99 41.70 -45.54
CA ILE A 1094 15.42 41.76 -45.27
C ILE A 1094 16.20 40.69 -46.09
N THR A 1095 15.56 39.60 -46.50
CA THR A 1095 16.23 38.53 -47.28
C THR A 1095 16.27 38.82 -48.79
N ARG A 1096 15.39 39.71 -49.30
CA ARG A 1096 15.43 40.12 -50.72
C ARG A 1096 16.49 41.19 -51.02
N ILE A 1097 16.92 41.96 -50.02
CA ILE A 1097 17.99 42.96 -50.18
C ILE A 1097 19.37 42.28 -50.20
N PHE A 1098 19.56 41.21 -49.43
CA PHE A 1098 20.82 40.44 -49.44
C PHE A 1098 21.01 39.60 -50.71
N ILE A 1099 19.93 39.10 -51.33
CA ILE A 1099 20.01 38.35 -52.60
C ILE A 1099 20.15 39.29 -53.80
N ALA A 1100 19.59 40.51 -53.75
CA ALA A 1100 19.79 41.52 -54.80
C ALA A 1100 21.22 42.13 -54.79
N LEU A 1101 21.87 42.22 -53.62
CA LEU A 1101 23.27 42.68 -53.49
C LEU A 1101 24.30 41.64 -53.93
N ILE A 1102 23.98 40.35 -53.85
CA ILE A 1102 24.87 39.28 -54.34
C ILE A 1102 24.73 39.10 -55.86
N ILE A 1103 23.55 39.37 -56.44
CA ILE A 1103 23.34 39.33 -57.90
C ILE A 1103 23.95 40.56 -58.62
N THR A 1104 24.19 41.67 -57.92
CA THR A 1104 24.93 42.82 -58.49
C THR A 1104 26.45 42.69 -58.42
N PHE A 1105 27.01 41.76 -57.62
CA PHE A 1105 28.47 41.53 -57.55
C PHE A 1105 28.99 40.37 -58.43
N VAL A 1106 28.12 39.53 -59.00
CA VAL A 1106 28.53 38.41 -59.90
C VAL A 1106 28.23 38.72 -61.39
N GLY A 1107 27.62 39.87 -61.69
CA GLY A 1107 27.32 40.33 -63.06
C GLY A 1107 28.40 41.18 -63.75
N ILE A 1108 29.58 41.38 -63.15
CA ILE A 1108 30.72 42.04 -63.84
C ILE A 1108 31.96 41.14 -63.78
N SER A 1109 31.85 40.02 -64.48
CA SER A 1109 32.94 39.45 -65.28
C SER A 1109 32.35 38.48 -66.30
N VAL A 1110 31.72 39.03 -67.34
CA VAL A 1110 31.95 38.76 -68.77
C VAL A 1110 30.79 39.39 -69.56
N ARG A 1111 31.08 40.55 -70.15
CA ARG A 1111 30.36 41.30 -71.20
C ARG A 1111 28.97 41.84 -70.89
#